data_AF-A0A9Y2D6Z9-F1
#
_entry.id   AF-A0A9Y2D6Z9-F1
#
_cell.length_a   1.000
_cell.length_b   1.000
_cell.length_c   1.000
_cell.angle_alpha   90.00
_cell.angle_beta   90.00
_cell.angle_gamma   90.00
#
_symmetry.space_group_name_H-M   'P 1'
#
loop_
_entity.id
_entity.type
_entity.pdbx_description
1 polymer ?
#
loop_
_entity_poly.entity_id
_entity_poly.type
_entity_poly.pdbx_seq_one_letter_code
_entity_poly.pdbx_strand_id
1 'polypeptide(L)'
;MSKPSVTPDQITAKLNQPGPALRSQPTDRLPAPTREQAMSLTLDQLRPYDRNPRTHHNPKYEEIKESIRAVGLKQKLTVTQRPGDDRYMISDGGNTRLTILNELYQETGDKQFYHQDCHFIPWQGEINVLAGHLAENDNRGQLSWIERARGIHEAKRMIEEEAGETISQRELTKRLRMLGYTVNQSHISKMLYTIEHFLPTLPLTLDAGMGKGQIEKLISYRQFCDECWTRCADFWIGHADDLGEGEQWANNVVEGDFALAWHEEMAQLDHEGQTEFRWNIVEDRLKGMLNEHTGLHFNPIDMAWKNWFTVRKYARAATEEERADIWTTVDSELERLRHPQERHLYPPKPEASNGASSPGKTSGSSSLPSTSNASGELHQSGGGSGDADDLMFGDGRTDLDNSPAQSPSERGVPESGGAGESVAMKQMRAQLEQLEQRNAELEAQTHRTPVAPQGFGAGDEDNDGLGGLLDTDGLLQEHTPQPTRSPEEQATIAADLTLSPHHETEGHRQLRHWQAKEHGEEAIDFEAAALKSVPLQDGGRIAPITDLWHVPTWRRNAQDLRMQIGEVVQLLASWAGIEASGNSEVIRLNARDGLGYELGPLEGAPSRRAQLVWQLLAGLEGNIDPVMPSDISLLGELVGSHGDDTDVRLPDGLFVRVFWLTRLIRVLRDGLDAEGDS
;
A
#
# COMPACT_ATOMS: atom_id res chain seq x y z
N MET A 1 53.24 64.14 64.27
CA MET A 1 53.08 63.11 65.32
C MET A 1 53.14 61.75 64.66
N SER A 2 54.11 60.93 65.06
CA SER A 2 54.43 59.64 64.45
C SER A 2 53.29 58.63 64.57
N LYS A 3 52.98 57.92 63.48
CA LYS A 3 52.03 56.79 63.49
C LYS A 3 52.62 55.66 64.34
N PRO A 4 51.88 55.10 65.31
CA PRO A 4 52.40 54.01 66.13
C PRO A 4 52.47 52.74 65.27
N SER A 5 53.67 52.16 65.15
CA SER A 5 53.86 50.85 64.56
C SER A 5 53.31 49.79 65.52
N VAL A 6 52.25 49.11 65.11
CA VAL A 6 51.69 47.97 65.85
C VAL A 6 52.75 46.87 65.83
N THR A 7 53.19 46.43 67.00
CA THR A 7 54.17 45.36 67.13
C THR A 7 53.52 43.99 66.90
N PRO A 8 54.28 42.99 66.39
CA PRO A 8 53.76 41.64 66.14
C PRO A 8 53.07 41.00 67.34
N ASP A 9 53.55 41.30 68.56
CA ASP A 9 52.96 40.81 69.81
C ASP A 9 51.58 41.41 70.13
N GLN A 10 51.27 42.61 69.64
CA GLN A 10 49.93 43.20 69.79
C GLN A 10 48.93 42.60 68.79
N ILE A 11 49.42 42.09 67.65
CA ILE A 11 48.58 41.42 66.65
C ILE A 11 48.26 39.99 67.12
N THR A 12 49.24 39.27 67.66
CA THR A 12 49.02 37.92 68.23
C THR A 12 48.13 37.97 69.47
N ALA A 13 48.26 38.99 70.33
CA ALA A 13 47.37 39.18 71.47
C ALA A 13 45.91 39.48 71.08
N LYS A 14 45.66 40.14 69.93
CA LYS A 14 44.30 40.40 69.42
C LYS A 14 43.69 39.19 68.69
N LEU A 15 44.52 38.33 68.10
CA LEU A 15 44.07 37.08 67.46
C LEU A 15 43.68 36.00 68.49
N ASN A 16 44.28 36.02 69.68
CA ASN A 16 43.96 35.07 70.76
C ASN A 16 42.78 35.50 71.66
N GLN A 17 42.13 36.62 71.37
CA GLN A 17 40.88 36.97 72.06
C GLN A 17 39.72 36.18 71.46
N PRO A 18 38.92 35.47 72.28
CA PRO A 18 37.72 34.80 71.77
C PRO A 18 36.80 35.86 71.16
N GLY A 19 36.48 35.69 69.89
CA GLY A 19 35.61 36.62 69.16
C GLY A 19 34.23 36.76 69.81
N PRO A 20 33.50 37.86 69.54
CA PRO A 20 32.17 38.07 70.08
C PRO A 20 31.27 36.88 69.72
N ALA A 21 30.68 36.25 70.74
CA ALA A 21 29.76 35.14 70.55
C ALA A 21 28.56 35.61 69.71
N LEU A 22 28.46 35.09 68.48
CA LEU A 22 27.33 35.32 67.59
C LEU A 22 26.06 34.79 68.26
N ARG A 23 25.21 35.69 68.77
CA ARG A 23 23.87 35.39 69.30
C ARG A 23 22.84 35.23 68.18
N SER A 24 23.20 34.58 67.09
CA SER A 24 22.25 34.14 66.06
C SER A 24 21.92 32.67 66.31
N GLN A 25 20.66 32.27 66.17
CA GLN A 25 20.31 30.86 66.10
C GLN A 25 21.19 30.18 65.03
N PRO A 26 21.74 28.98 65.28
CA PRO A 26 22.41 28.23 64.23
C PRO A 26 21.38 27.96 63.14
N THR A 27 21.50 28.61 61.99
CA THR A 27 20.77 28.18 60.81
C THR A 27 21.35 26.82 60.43
N ASP A 28 20.56 25.75 60.58
CA ASP A 28 20.94 24.38 60.23
C ASP A 28 21.36 24.25 58.75
N ARG A 29 21.01 25.25 57.91
CA ARG A 29 21.26 25.24 56.47
C ARG A 29 21.66 26.62 55.98
N LEU A 30 22.75 26.66 55.20
CA LEU A 30 23.12 27.83 54.41
C LEU A 30 22.14 27.95 53.24
N PRO A 31 21.61 29.14 52.94
CA PRO A 31 20.80 29.36 51.75
C PRO A 31 21.62 29.12 50.48
N ALA A 32 20.93 28.79 49.38
CA ALA A 32 21.55 28.60 48.07
C ALA A 32 22.45 29.80 47.70
N PRO A 33 23.63 29.56 47.12
CA PRO A 33 24.50 30.65 46.67
C PRO A 33 23.79 31.57 45.69
N THR A 34 24.03 32.88 45.78
CA THR A 34 23.42 33.87 44.86
C THR A 34 24.24 34.12 43.59
N ARG A 35 25.44 33.55 43.52
CA ARG A 35 26.37 33.69 42.40
C ARG A 35 26.86 32.32 41.96
N GLU A 36 27.25 32.25 40.69
CA GLU A 36 27.93 31.10 40.13
C GLU A 36 29.24 30.82 40.86
N GLN A 37 29.47 29.56 41.22
CA GLN A 37 30.70 29.13 41.91
C GLN A 37 30.96 27.63 41.74
N ALA A 38 32.21 27.22 41.88
CA ALA A 38 32.56 25.81 41.99
C ALA A 38 32.33 25.31 43.42
N MET A 39 31.77 24.11 43.57
CA MET A 39 31.52 23.49 44.86
C MET A 39 31.80 21.99 44.82
N SER A 40 32.25 21.42 45.93
CA SER A 40 32.39 19.97 46.09
C SER A 40 31.13 19.44 46.78
N LEU A 41 30.41 18.56 46.10
CA LEU A 41 29.16 17.97 46.59
C LEU A 41 29.27 16.46 46.68
N THR A 42 28.50 15.87 47.58
CA THR A 42 28.33 14.42 47.68
C THR A 42 27.15 13.95 46.85
N LEU A 43 27.14 12.67 46.45
CA LEU A 43 26.02 12.08 45.71
C LEU A 43 24.68 12.21 46.47
N ASP A 44 24.68 12.13 47.81
CA ASP A 44 23.48 12.30 48.64
C ASP A 44 22.88 13.71 48.58
N GLN A 45 23.72 14.72 48.30
CA GLN A 45 23.33 16.11 48.14
C GLN A 45 22.85 16.41 46.71
N LEU A 46 23.02 15.49 45.78
CA LEU A 46 22.67 15.63 44.37
C LEU A 46 21.39 14.85 44.04
N ARG A 47 20.62 15.38 43.09
CA ARG A 47 19.49 14.65 42.48
C ARG A 47 19.39 14.93 40.98
N PRO A 48 18.88 13.98 40.19
CA PRO A 48 18.55 14.25 38.80
C PRO A 48 17.41 15.28 38.72
N TYR A 49 17.34 15.98 37.59
CA TYR A 49 16.19 16.83 37.30
C TYR A 49 14.93 15.98 37.10
N ASP A 50 13.86 16.30 37.83
CA ASP A 50 12.62 15.53 37.90
C ASP A 50 11.77 15.63 36.63
N ARG A 51 11.85 16.75 35.89
CA ARG A 51 11.10 16.98 34.64
C ARG A 51 11.97 16.83 33.39
N ASN A 52 12.94 15.93 33.42
CA ASN A 52 13.79 15.67 32.25
C ASN A 52 12.93 15.13 31.08
N PRO A 53 12.91 15.78 29.91
CA PRO A 53 12.13 15.33 28.77
C PRO A 53 12.59 13.96 28.22
N ARG A 54 13.82 13.55 28.52
CA ARG A 54 14.36 12.25 28.10
C ARG A 54 13.86 11.13 29.02
N THR A 55 13.09 10.21 28.45
CA THR A 55 12.59 8.98 29.09
C THR A 55 13.39 7.75 28.64
N HIS A 56 13.97 7.77 27.44
CA HIS A 56 14.70 6.64 26.89
C HIS A 56 16.15 6.55 27.37
N HIS A 57 16.58 5.31 27.60
CA HIS A 57 17.95 4.97 27.93
C HIS A 57 18.91 5.48 26.86
N ASN A 58 20.04 6.05 27.28
CA ASN A 58 21.01 6.59 26.35
C ASN A 58 21.76 5.43 25.65
N PRO A 59 21.79 5.32 24.32
CA PRO A 59 22.51 4.23 23.66
C PRO A 59 24.01 4.21 24.00
N LYS A 60 24.59 5.37 24.33
CA LYS A 60 26.00 5.49 24.75
C LYS A 60 26.21 5.31 26.25
N TYR A 61 25.22 4.80 26.99
CA TYR A 61 25.28 4.70 28.44
C TYR A 61 26.48 3.87 28.90
N GLU A 62 26.66 2.67 28.34
CA GLU A 62 27.77 1.78 28.71
C GLU A 62 29.13 2.38 28.36
N GLU A 63 29.27 3.01 27.18
CA GLU A 63 30.49 3.73 26.79
C GLU A 63 30.83 4.85 27.78
N ILE A 64 29.81 5.61 28.22
CA ILE A 64 29.99 6.68 29.21
C ILE A 64 30.34 6.08 30.58
N LYS A 65 29.73 4.96 30.98
CA LYS A 65 30.00 4.25 32.23
C LYS A 65 31.43 3.74 32.29
N GLU A 66 31.92 3.09 31.24
CA GLU A 66 33.30 2.64 31.13
C GLU A 66 34.30 3.80 31.13
N SER A 67 33.99 4.87 30.40
CA SER A 67 34.83 6.07 30.35
C SER A 67 34.97 6.73 31.73
N ILE A 68 33.86 6.86 32.47
CA ILE A 68 33.85 7.40 33.84
C ILE A 68 34.59 6.44 34.78
N ARG A 69 34.43 5.12 34.64
CA ARG A 69 35.14 4.13 35.43
C ARG A 69 36.66 4.19 35.23
N ALA A 70 37.13 4.42 34.00
CA ALA A 70 38.55 4.42 33.66
C ALA A 70 39.28 5.74 33.97
N VAL A 71 38.64 6.88 33.71
CA VAL A 71 39.28 8.21 33.76
C VAL A 71 38.66 9.15 34.79
N GLY A 72 37.48 8.81 35.31
CA GLY A 72 36.68 9.71 36.13
C GLY A 72 35.92 10.75 35.31
N LEU A 73 35.19 11.63 36.00
CA LEU A 73 34.31 12.60 35.37
C LEU A 73 35.11 13.77 34.75
N LYS A 74 35.29 13.77 33.42
CA LYS A 74 36.04 14.84 32.71
C LYS A 74 35.35 16.20 32.72
N GLN A 75 34.03 16.23 32.49
CA GLN A 75 33.24 17.46 32.48
C GLN A 75 32.44 17.55 33.78
N LYS A 76 32.66 18.62 34.56
CA LYS A 76 31.97 18.87 35.83
C LYS A 76 30.44 18.90 35.65
N LEU A 77 29.71 18.52 36.70
CA LEU A 77 28.24 18.58 36.70
C LEU A 77 27.80 20.02 37.00
N THR A 78 26.89 20.54 36.17
CA THR A 78 26.26 21.83 36.44
C THR A 78 25.02 21.60 37.30
N VAL A 79 24.94 22.28 38.44
CA VAL A 79 23.89 22.08 39.44
C VAL A 79 23.21 23.39 39.81
N THR A 80 21.95 23.32 40.19
CA THR A 80 21.16 24.43 40.72
C THR A 80 20.35 23.95 41.92
N GLN A 81 19.67 24.86 42.62
CA GLN A 81 18.84 24.52 43.78
C GLN A 81 17.49 25.21 43.65
N ARG A 82 16.42 24.42 43.51
CA ARG A 82 15.04 24.93 43.48
C ARG A 82 14.72 25.59 44.85
N PRO A 83 14.04 26.75 44.89
CA PRO A 83 13.69 27.39 46.15
C PRO A 83 12.89 26.47 47.07
N GLY A 84 13.31 26.33 48.34
CA GLY A 84 12.67 25.46 49.33
C GLY A 84 13.17 24.01 49.33
N ASP A 85 14.04 23.65 48.41
CA ASP A 85 14.53 22.29 48.21
C ASP A 85 15.82 22.03 49.00
N ASP A 86 16.01 20.79 49.48
CA ASP A 86 17.13 20.41 50.36
C ASP A 86 18.36 19.89 49.61
N ARG A 87 18.20 19.49 48.35
CA ARG A 87 19.25 18.94 47.50
C ARG A 87 19.52 19.84 46.29
N TYR A 88 20.72 19.72 45.76
CA TYR A 88 21.08 20.31 44.48
C TYR A 88 20.62 19.40 43.36
N MET A 89 20.06 19.97 42.31
CA MET A 89 19.64 19.23 41.12
C MET A 89 20.47 19.61 39.91
N ILE A 90 20.56 18.69 38.95
CA ILE A 90 21.26 18.95 37.70
C ILE A 90 20.57 20.08 36.92
N SER A 91 21.32 21.14 36.63
CA SER A 91 20.88 22.25 35.79
C SER A 91 20.94 21.87 34.31
N ASP A 92 22.08 21.32 33.86
CA ASP A 92 22.36 21.05 32.46
C ASP A 92 23.10 19.72 32.31
N GLY A 93 22.59 18.82 31.46
CA GLY A 93 23.41 17.79 30.82
C GLY A 93 24.00 16.71 31.71
N GLY A 94 23.54 16.55 32.94
CA GLY A 94 24.21 15.74 33.96
C GLY A 94 23.44 14.52 34.44
N ASN A 95 22.17 14.33 34.06
CA ASN A 95 21.31 13.29 34.65
C ASN A 95 21.86 11.88 34.44
N THR A 96 22.18 11.52 33.19
CA THR A 96 22.78 10.20 32.88
C THR A 96 24.10 9.99 33.60
N ARG A 97 24.94 11.03 33.67
CA ARG A 97 26.25 10.97 34.34
C ARG A 97 26.08 10.79 35.86
N LEU A 98 25.10 11.45 36.46
CA LEU A 98 24.77 11.30 37.88
C LEU A 98 24.25 9.88 38.19
N THR A 99 23.39 9.33 37.33
CA THR A 99 22.92 7.93 37.46
C THR A 99 24.09 6.94 37.40
N ILE A 100 24.99 7.12 36.43
CA ILE A 100 26.20 6.29 36.29
C ILE A 100 27.10 6.40 37.53
N LEU A 101 27.28 7.61 38.08
CA LEU A 101 28.10 7.81 39.29
C LEU A 101 27.50 7.11 40.52
N ASN A 102 26.18 7.16 40.67
CA ASN A 102 25.48 6.41 41.72
C ASN A 102 25.68 4.90 41.55
N GLU A 103 25.53 4.39 40.33
CA GLU A 103 25.71 2.97 40.01
C GLU A 103 27.16 2.51 40.26
N LEU A 104 28.15 3.27 39.79
CA LEU A 104 29.57 2.97 40.02
C LEU A 104 29.93 3.03 41.51
N TYR A 105 29.37 3.98 42.27
CA TYR A 105 29.60 4.05 43.72
C TYR A 105 28.98 2.85 44.44
N GLN A 106 27.79 2.40 44.05
CA GLN A 106 27.17 1.19 44.60
C GLN A 106 27.97 -0.08 44.26
N GLU A 107 28.50 -0.18 43.04
CA GLU A 107 29.32 -1.32 42.59
C GLU A 107 30.70 -1.37 43.29
N THR A 108 31.38 -0.23 43.40
CA THR A 108 32.80 -0.18 43.80
C THR A 108 33.03 0.29 45.24
N GLY A 109 32.09 1.06 45.82
CA GLY A 109 32.26 1.74 47.10
C GLY A 109 33.31 2.85 47.10
N ASP A 110 33.85 3.23 45.93
CA ASP A 110 34.97 4.16 45.86
C ASP A 110 34.54 5.62 46.10
N LYS A 111 35.22 6.29 47.03
CA LYS A 111 34.94 7.67 47.43
C LYS A 111 35.16 8.67 46.30
N GLN A 112 35.90 8.32 45.24
CA GLN A 112 36.07 9.17 44.06
C GLN A 112 34.76 9.37 43.28
N PHE A 113 33.86 8.39 43.30
CA PHE A 113 32.53 8.52 42.68
C PHE A 113 31.54 9.23 43.61
N TYR A 114 31.78 9.16 44.93
CA TYR A 114 30.93 9.78 45.94
C TYR A 114 31.06 11.31 46.05
N HIS A 115 32.28 11.86 45.90
CA HIS A 115 32.52 13.31 45.93
C HIS A 115 32.72 13.85 44.52
N GLN A 116 31.90 14.84 44.13
CA GLN A 116 31.92 15.41 42.80
C GLN A 116 32.16 16.92 42.82
N ASP A 117 33.09 17.35 41.98
CA ASP A 117 33.28 18.77 41.66
C ASP A 117 32.15 19.24 40.75
N CYS A 118 31.29 20.09 41.30
CA CYS A 118 30.13 20.65 40.62
C CYS A 118 30.31 22.14 40.35
N HIS A 119 29.71 22.63 39.27
CA HIS A 119 29.54 24.04 38.98
C HIS A 119 28.12 24.45 39.37
N PHE A 120 27.98 25.32 40.36
CA PHE A 120 26.69 25.83 40.77
C PHE A 120 26.26 27.02 39.90
N ILE A 121 25.01 27.02 39.44
CA ILE A 121 24.34 28.15 38.80
C ILE A 121 23.09 28.52 39.61
N PRO A 122 22.88 29.82 39.93
CA PRO A 122 21.70 30.27 40.65
C PRO A 122 20.40 29.90 39.93
N TRP A 123 19.36 29.59 40.70
CA TRP A 123 18.03 29.29 40.17
C TRP A 123 17.47 30.46 39.36
N GLN A 124 17.16 30.23 38.09
CA GLN A 124 16.57 31.25 37.21
C GLN A 124 15.08 31.05 36.94
N GLY A 125 14.52 29.90 37.32
CA GLY A 125 13.15 29.51 37.03
C GLY A 125 13.07 28.08 36.51
N GLU A 126 11.89 27.48 36.65
CA GLU A 126 11.64 26.10 36.24
C GLU A 126 11.76 25.95 34.72
N ILE A 127 11.15 26.90 33.99
CA ILE A 127 11.15 26.92 32.54
C ILE A 127 12.55 27.06 31.93
N ASN A 128 13.45 27.81 32.60
CA ASN A 128 14.83 27.98 32.16
C ASN A 128 15.61 26.66 32.21
N VAL A 129 15.44 25.89 33.28
CA VAL A 129 16.10 24.58 33.42
C VAL A 129 15.54 23.60 32.39
N LEU A 130 14.21 23.52 32.23
CA LEU A 130 13.60 22.67 31.21
C LEU A 130 14.07 23.02 29.79
N ALA A 131 14.12 24.31 29.45
CA ALA A 131 14.60 24.77 28.14
C ALA A 131 16.08 24.44 27.91
N GLY A 132 16.92 24.54 28.94
CA GLY A 132 18.33 24.12 28.91
C GLY A 132 18.48 22.64 28.57
N HIS A 133 17.74 21.77 29.28
CA HIS A 133 17.73 20.32 28.99
C HIS A 133 17.20 20.01 27.57
N LEU A 134 16.16 20.69 27.12
CA LEU A 134 15.64 20.53 25.74
C LEU A 134 16.68 20.92 24.68
N ALA A 135 17.34 22.07 24.85
CA ALA A 135 18.35 22.56 23.93
C ALA A 135 19.59 21.65 23.90
N GLU A 136 20.05 21.18 25.05
CA GLU A 136 21.22 20.32 25.14
C GLU A 136 20.97 18.93 24.55
N ASN A 137 19.81 18.32 24.86
CA ASN A 137 19.49 16.99 24.38
C ASN A 137 19.35 16.97 22.84
N ASP A 138 18.67 17.96 22.26
CA ASP A 138 18.58 18.10 20.79
C ASP A 138 19.97 18.24 20.13
N ASN A 139 20.95 18.86 20.80
CA ASN A 139 22.30 19.07 20.28
C ASN A 139 23.26 17.87 20.48
N ARG A 140 23.08 17.06 21.53
CA ARG A 140 24.01 15.97 21.91
C ARG A 140 23.55 14.55 21.50
N GLY A 141 22.28 14.35 21.21
CA GLY A 141 21.72 13.08 20.75
C GLY A 141 20.20 13.19 20.67
N GLN A 142 19.66 13.18 19.45
CA GLN A 142 18.27 13.53 19.12
C GLN A 142 17.28 12.90 20.11
N LEU A 143 16.51 13.75 20.80
CA LEU A 143 15.31 13.30 21.52
C LEU A 143 14.39 12.61 20.51
N SER A 144 13.71 11.56 20.95
CA SER A 144 12.60 11.00 20.17
C SER A 144 11.52 12.07 19.97
N TRP A 145 10.67 11.88 18.95
CA TRP A 145 9.59 12.82 18.67
C TRP A 145 8.69 13.02 19.89
N ILE A 146 8.36 11.93 20.59
CA ILE A 146 7.46 11.99 21.75
C ILE A 146 8.09 12.68 22.95
N GLU A 147 9.37 12.42 23.26
CA GLU A 147 10.10 13.09 24.34
C GLU A 147 10.13 14.61 24.13
N ARG A 148 10.44 15.02 22.89
CA ARG A 148 10.43 16.43 22.51
C ARG A 148 9.02 17.02 22.62
N ALA A 149 7.99 16.28 22.19
CA ALA A 149 6.61 16.73 22.27
C ALA A 149 6.13 16.92 23.72
N ARG A 150 6.43 15.96 24.61
CA ARG A 150 6.14 16.05 26.06
C ARG A 150 6.85 17.25 26.69
N GLY A 151 8.13 17.46 26.35
CA GLY A 151 8.88 18.60 26.85
C GLY A 151 8.32 19.96 26.39
N ILE A 152 7.89 20.08 25.13
CA ILE A 152 7.25 21.31 24.64
C ILE A 152 5.86 21.51 25.25
N HIS A 153 5.09 20.44 25.43
CA HIS A 153 3.79 20.51 26.09
C HIS A 153 3.91 20.98 27.54
N GLU A 154 4.88 20.44 28.29
CA GLU A 154 5.16 20.85 29.66
C GLU A 154 5.70 22.30 29.73
N ALA A 155 6.57 22.69 28.79
CA ALA A 155 7.03 24.06 28.68
C ALA A 155 5.86 25.03 28.42
N LYS A 156 4.92 24.65 27.54
CA LYS A 156 3.70 25.43 27.30
C LYS A 156 2.90 25.60 28.60
N ARG A 157 2.66 24.50 29.33
CA ARG A 157 1.91 24.53 30.60
C ARG A 157 2.54 25.47 31.62
N MET A 158 3.85 25.38 31.84
CA MET A 158 4.55 26.27 32.78
C MET A 158 4.44 27.75 32.38
N ILE A 159 4.57 28.05 31.09
CA ILE A 159 4.50 29.41 30.58
C ILE A 159 3.08 29.98 30.72
N GLU A 160 2.05 29.15 30.52
CA GLU A 160 0.64 29.52 30.73
C GLU A 160 0.33 29.73 32.21
N GLU A 161 0.87 28.89 33.10
CA GLU A 161 0.76 29.05 34.56
C GLU A 161 1.41 30.34 35.06
N GLU A 162 2.61 30.69 34.56
CA GLU A 162 3.30 31.93 34.92
C GLU A 162 2.58 33.18 34.39
N ALA A 163 1.95 33.09 33.22
CA ALA A 163 1.21 34.20 32.61
C ALA A 163 -0.23 34.33 33.09
N GLY A 164 -0.84 33.24 33.60
CA GLY A 164 -2.24 33.18 33.97
C GLY A 164 -3.21 33.17 32.78
N GLU A 165 -2.73 32.92 31.56
CA GLU A 165 -3.51 32.92 30.33
C GLU A 165 -3.03 31.83 29.36
N THR A 166 -3.91 31.38 28.46
CA THR A 166 -3.54 30.47 27.37
C THR A 166 -2.75 31.20 26.30
N ILE A 167 -1.67 30.60 25.81
CA ILE A 167 -0.80 31.24 24.81
C ILE A 167 -0.97 30.64 23.43
N SER A 168 -0.82 31.50 22.40
CA SER A 168 -0.75 31.02 21.02
C SER A 168 0.57 30.28 20.75
N GLN A 169 0.56 29.39 19.76
CA GLN A 169 1.77 28.66 19.34
C GLN A 169 2.91 29.58 18.86
N ARG A 170 2.57 30.77 18.31
CA ARG A 170 3.55 31.77 17.87
C ARG A 170 4.23 32.43 19.08
N GLU A 171 3.45 32.73 20.11
CA GLU A 171 3.98 33.28 21.36
C GLU A 171 4.83 32.24 22.11
N LEU A 172 4.40 30.97 22.14
CA LEU A 172 5.21 29.86 22.67
C LEU A 172 6.57 29.76 21.97
N THR A 173 6.58 29.83 20.62
CA THR A 173 7.84 29.83 19.85
C THR A 173 8.76 30.98 20.25
N LYS A 174 8.19 32.18 20.43
CA LYS A 174 8.94 33.38 20.81
C LYS A 174 9.53 33.25 22.22
N ARG A 175 8.74 32.76 23.19
CA ARG A 175 9.19 32.55 24.57
C ARG A 175 10.27 31.48 24.67
N LEU A 176 10.10 30.34 23.99
CA LEU A 176 11.14 29.30 23.91
C LEU A 176 12.44 29.83 23.30
N ARG A 177 12.36 30.65 22.24
CA ARG A 177 13.54 31.28 21.63
C ARG A 177 14.28 32.21 22.60
N MET A 178 13.56 32.98 23.41
CA MET A 178 14.17 33.84 24.44
C MET A 178 14.89 33.03 25.51
N LEU A 179 14.43 31.81 25.77
CA LEU A 179 15.04 30.86 26.71
C LEU A 179 16.18 30.03 26.08
N GLY A 180 16.57 30.31 24.83
CA GLY A 180 17.66 29.60 24.14
C GLY A 180 17.24 28.33 23.40
N TYR A 181 15.95 27.99 23.35
CA TYR A 181 15.45 26.83 22.61
C TYR A 181 14.74 27.24 21.31
N THR A 182 15.25 26.78 20.17
CA THR A 182 14.68 27.12 18.85
C THR A 182 13.92 25.96 18.24
N VAL A 183 12.65 26.18 17.91
CA VAL A 183 11.77 25.21 17.26
C VAL A 183 10.80 25.93 16.33
N ASN A 184 10.46 25.32 15.19
CA ASN A 184 9.54 25.90 14.23
C ASN A 184 8.08 25.74 14.70
N GLN A 185 7.23 26.74 14.45
CA GLN A 185 5.82 26.70 14.84
C GLN A 185 5.07 25.50 14.23
N SER A 186 5.38 25.09 12.99
CA SER A 186 4.79 23.89 12.38
C SER A 186 5.14 22.61 13.16
N HIS A 187 6.36 22.52 13.72
CA HIS A 187 6.74 21.38 14.57
C HIS A 187 6.02 21.41 15.91
N ILE A 188 5.92 22.58 16.54
CA ILE A 188 5.14 22.75 17.78
C ILE A 188 3.70 22.29 17.55
N SER A 189 3.07 22.72 16.46
CA SER A 189 1.69 22.34 16.14
C SER A 189 1.53 20.83 16.07
N LYS A 190 2.40 20.14 15.32
CA LYS A 190 2.36 18.67 15.19
C LYS A 190 2.66 17.95 16.50
N MET A 191 3.57 18.49 17.32
CA MET A 191 3.93 17.91 18.62
C MET A 191 2.77 18.02 19.61
N LEU A 192 2.13 19.19 19.71
CA LEU A 192 0.94 19.36 20.55
C LEU A 192 -0.20 18.45 20.07
N TYR A 193 -0.42 18.37 18.75
CA TYR A 193 -1.40 17.46 18.17
C TYR A 193 -1.10 15.98 18.49
N THR A 194 0.17 15.60 18.50
CA THR A 194 0.60 14.24 18.88
C THR A 194 0.23 13.94 20.33
N ILE A 195 0.50 14.86 21.26
CA ILE A 195 0.18 14.69 22.68
C ILE A 195 -1.34 14.63 22.91
N GLU A 196 -2.10 15.43 22.18
CA GLU A 196 -3.55 15.53 22.36
C GLU A 196 -4.30 14.31 21.80
N HIS A 197 -3.93 13.83 20.61
CA HIS A 197 -4.73 12.82 19.89
C HIS A 197 -4.06 11.45 19.77
N PHE A 198 -2.73 11.37 19.77
CA PHE A 198 -2.02 10.11 19.54
C PHE A 198 -1.42 9.52 20.81
N LEU A 199 -0.93 10.33 21.75
CA LEU A 199 -0.38 9.80 23.01
C LEU A 199 -1.40 8.99 23.82
N PRO A 200 -2.68 9.38 23.92
CA PRO A 200 -3.68 8.55 24.60
C PRO A 200 -3.95 7.21 23.90
N THR A 201 -3.70 7.15 22.58
CA THR A 201 -4.11 6.04 21.70
C THR A 201 -2.98 5.08 21.35
N LEU A 202 -1.77 5.59 21.16
CA LEU A 202 -0.59 4.87 20.69
C LEU A 202 0.61 5.07 21.64
N PRO A 203 0.45 4.94 22.97
CA PRO A 203 1.53 5.23 23.91
C PRO A 203 2.75 4.33 23.69
N LEU A 204 2.57 3.04 23.40
CA LEU A 204 3.69 2.10 23.28
C LEU A 204 4.53 2.37 22.03
N THR A 205 3.88 2.61 20.89
CA THR A 205 4.53 2.86 19.61
C THR A 205 5.24 4.23 19.61
N LEU A 206 4.63 5.24 20.24
CA LEU A 206 5.25 6.56 20.40
C LEU A 206 6.49 6.47 21.29
N ASP A 207 6.39 5.80 22.43
CA ASP A 207 7.50 5.60 23.35
C ASP A 207 8.57 4.68 22.73
N ALA A 208 8.22 3.70 21.89
CA ALA A 208 9.23 2.92 21.15
C ALA A 208 10.09 3.77 20.18
N GLY A 209 9.69 5.00 19.89
CA GLY A 209 10.50 5.97 19.13
C GLY A 209 9.96 6.28 17.74
N MET A 210 8.64 6.24 17.54
CA MET A 210 8.01 6.60 16.27
C MET A 210 8.52 7.95 15.73
N GLY A 211 8.94 7.93 14.47
CA GLY A 211 9.55 9.09 13.81
C GLY A 211 8.53 10.12 13.27
N LYS A 212 9.03 11.35 13.03
CA LYS A 212 8.26 12.48 12.50
C LYS A 212 7.46 12.16 11.23
N GLY A 213 8.07 11.48 10.25
CA GLY A 213 7.42 11.23 8.95
C GLY A 213 6.14 10.41 9.08
N GLN A 214 6.14 9.45 10.01
CA GLN A 214 4.98 8.63 10.31
C GLN A 214 3.90 9.43 11.03
N ILE A 215 4.28 10.30 11.97
CA ILE A 215 3.34 11.22 12.61
C ILE A 215 2.67 12.14 11.60
N GLU A 216 3.42 12.73 10.65
CA GLU A 216 2.85 13.59 9.61
C GLU A 216 1.84 12.85 8.73
N LYS A 217 2.12 11.58 8.42
CA LYS A 217 1.19 10.70 7.71
C LYS A 217 -0.06 10.39 8.55
N LEU A 218 0.11 10.06 9.83
CA LEU A 218 -0.98 9.76 10.75
C LEU A 218 -1.90 10.96 10.99
N ILE A 219 -1.34 12.18 11.12
CA ILE A 219 -2.12 13.43 11.18
C ILE A 219 -2.98 13.56 9.93
N SER A 220 -2.42 13.30 8.75
CA SER A 220 -3.15 13.42 7.49
C SER A 220 -4.27 12.38 7.39
N TYR A 221 -4.05 11.16 7.89
CA TYR A 221 -5.06 10.09 7.88
C TYR A 221 -6.21 10.43 8.83
N ARG A 222 -5.90 10.91 10.04
CA ARG A 222 -6.91 11.38 10.99
C ARG A 222 -7.71 12.54 10.42
N GLN A 223 -7.06 13.51 9.77
CA GLN A 223 -7.73 14.64 9.12
C GLN A 223 -8.69 14.19 8.02
N PHE A 224 -8.30 13.24 7.17
CA PHE A 224 -9.22 12.69 6.17
C PHE A 224 -10.44 12.03 6.82
N CYS A 225 -10.22 11.19 7.84
CA CYS A 225 -11.31 10.48 8.51
C CYS A 225 -12.25 11.44 9.24
N ASP A 226 -11.70 12.46 9.90
CA ASP A 226 -12.45 13.52 10.58
C ASP A 226 -13.27 14.37 9.59
N GLU A 227 -12.68 14.75 8.45
CA GLU A 227 -13.37 15.47 7.38
C GLU A 227 -14.50 14.60 6.77
N CYS A 228 -14.26 13.31 6.54
CA CYS A 228 -15.27 12.36 6.04
C CYS A 228 -16.41 12.18 7.04
N TRP A 229 -16.08 11.97 8.33
CA TRP A 229 -17.04 11.82 9.41
C TRP A 229 -17.91 13.07 9.57
N THR A 230 -17.28 14.25 9.64
CA THR A 230 -17.98 15.54 9.74
C THR A 230 -18.91 15.76 8.55
N ARG A 231 -18.45 15.44 7.34
CA ARG A 231 -19.28 15.55 6.13
C ARG A 231 -20.51 14.64 6.18
N CYS A 232 -20.35 13.40 6.64
CA CYS A 232 -21.47 12.49 6.85
C CYS A 232 -22.43 13.03 7.93
N ALA A 233 -21.90 13.54 9.04
CA ALA A 233 -22.69 14.14 10.11
C ALA A 233 -23.52 15.33 9.60
N ASP A 234 -22.87 16.27 8.89
CA ASP A 234 -23.52 17.45 8.31
C ASP A 234 -24.61 17.06 7.30
N PHE A 235 -24.36 16.03 6.48
CA PHE A 235 -25.36 15.51 5.55
C PHE A 235 -26.60 14.99 6.28
N TRP A 236 -26.42 14.17 7.32
CA TRP A 236 -27.55 13.62 8.08
C TRP A 236 -28.29 14.69 8.89
N ILE A 237 -27.58 15.67 9.45
CA ILE A 237 -28.20 16.83 10.13
C ILE A 237 -29.03 17.64 9.13
N GLY A 238 -28.52 17.85 7.91
CA GLY A 238 -29.24 18.56 6.84
C GLY A 238 -30.49 17.83 6.33
N HIS A 239 -30.54 16.50 6.49
CA HIS A 239 -31.63 15.63 6.05
C HIS A 239 -32.38 14.98 7.22
N ALA A 240 -32.39 15.61 8.39
CA ALA A 240 -33.07 15.09 9.58
C ALA A 240 -34.58 14.83 9.39
N ASP A 241 -35.20 15.47 8.39
CA ASP A 241 -36.60 15.29 8.04
C ASP A 241 -36.91 13.96 7.31
N ASP A 242 -35.91 13.36 6.65
CA ASP A 242 -36.06 12.10 5.90
C ASP A 242 -34.73 11.33 5.87
N LEU A 243 -34.57 10.41 6.84
CA LEU A 243 -33.36 9.60 7.02
C LEU A 243 -33.36 8.31 6.19
N GLY A 244 -34.49 7.90 5.63
CA GLY A 244 -34.62 6.68 4.82
C GLY A 244 -34.12 5.40 5.51
N GLU A 245 -33.42 4.54 4.76
CA GLU A 245 -32.72 3.36 5.31
C GLU A 245 -31.40 3.74 6.03
N GLY A 246 -31.00 5.01 5.93
CA GLY A 246 -29.78 5.57 6.51
C GLY A 246 -29.82 5.81 8.02
N GLU A 247 -30.98 5.67 8.66
CA GLU A 247 -31.23 6.07 10.06
C GLU A 247 -30.23 5.47 11.07
N GLN A 248 -29.86 4.19 10.89
CA GLN A 248 -28.89 3.53 11.78
C GLN A 248 -27.52 4.21 11.76
N TRP A 249 -27.02 4.57 10.58
CA TRP A 249 -25.72 5.22 10.43
C TRP A 249 -25.79 6.71 10.73
N ALA A 250 -26.93 7.36 10.48
CA ALA A 250 -27.17 8.74 10.88
C ALA A 250 -26.97 8.92 12.40
N ASN A 251 -27.57 8.05 13.21
CA ASN A 251 -27.38 8.08 14.67
C ASN A 251 -25.93 7.79 15.06
N ASN A 252 -25.29 6.80 14.44
CA ASN A 252 -23.90 6.45 14.72
C ASN A 252 -22.92 7.60 14.44
N VAL A 253 -23.17 8.41 13.41
CA VAL A 253 -22.27 9.51 13.02
C VAL A 253 -22.60 10.81 13.74
N VAL A 254 -23.89 11.12 13.92
CA VAL A 254 -24.35 12.38 14.54
C VAL A 254 -24.25 12.35 16.06
N GLU A 255 -24.60 11.22 16.70
CA GLU A 255 -24.48 11.05 18.15
C GLU A 255 -23.16 10.41 18.58
N GLY A 256 -22.44 9.80 17.64
CA GLY A 256 -21.16 9.13 17.92
C GLY A 256 -19.99 10.09 18.10
N ASP A 257 -18.93 9.58 18.72
CA ASP A 257 -17.68 10.30 18.94
C ASP A 257 -16.58 9.76 18.01
N PHE A 258 -16.21 10.54 17.01
CA PHE A 258 -15.10 10.22 16.10
C PHE A 258 -13.79 9.94 16.86
N ALA A 259 -13.51 10.67 17.95
CA ALA A 259 -12.29 10.47 18.71
C ALA A 259 -12.27 9.10 19.39
N LEU A 260 -13.42 8.61 19.86
CA LEU A 260 -13.56 7.28 20.43
C LEU A 260 -13.41 6.18 19.36
N ALA A 261 -14.12 6.29 18.24
CA ALA A 261 -14.01 5.33 17.14
C ALA A 261 -12.57 5.23 16.60
N TRP A 262 -11.92 6.38 16.40
CA TRP A 262 -10.50 6.45 16.04
C TRP A 262 -9.60 5.76 17.07
N HIS A 263 -9.87 6.01 18.36
CA HIS A 263 -9.09 5.44 19.45
C HIS A 263 -9.21 3.91 19.48
N GLU A 264 -10.42 3.37 19.40
CA GLU A 264 -10.69 1.92 19.44
C GLU A 264 -9.98 1.17 18.30
N GLU A 265 -9.97 1.72 17.09
CA GLU A 265 -9.30 1.07 15.96
C GLU A 265 -7.77 1.22 16.00
N MET A 266 -7.27 2.42 16.31
CA MET A 266 -5.83 2.65 16.33
C MET A 266 -5.14 2.00 17.54
N ALA A 267 -5.80 1.88 18.69
CA ALA A 267 -5.24 1.23 19.87
C ALA A 267 -4.95 -0.27 19.63
N GLN A 268 -5.70 -0.93 18.74
CA GLN A 268 -5.44 -2.32 18.34
C GLN A 268 -4.10 -2.49 17.60
N LEU A 269 -3.57 -1.40 17.05
CA LEU A 269 -2.31 -1.36 16.31
C LEU A 269 -1.12 -0.91 17.16
N ASP A 270 -1.33 -0.66 18.47
CA ASP A 270 -0.29 -0.25 19.40
C ASP A 270 0.44 -1.47 19.98
N HIS A 271 1.72 -1.63 19.64
CA HIS A 271 2.52 -2.77 20.09
C HIS A 271 3.85 -2.31 20.71
N GLU A 272 4.30 -3.03 21.74
CA GLU A 272 5.56 -2.73 22.41
C GLU A 272 6.75 -2.92 21.46
N GLY A 273 7.66 -1.94 21.44
CA GLY A 273 8.86 -1.97 20.60
C GLY A 273 8.61 -1.68 19.12
N GLN A 274 7.38 -1.41 18.71
CA GLN A 274 7.05 -1.04 17.34
C GLN A 274 7.48 0.40 17.04
N THR A 275 8.35 0.59 16.06
CA THR A 275 8.79 1.92 15.63
C THR A 275 8.13 2.37 14.33
N GLU A 276 7.58 1.43 13.54
CA GLU A 276 6.96 1.71 12.24
C GLU A 276 5.64 0.96 12.03
N PHE A 277 4.68 1.64 11.38
CA PHE A 277 3.40 1.04 10.99
C PHE A 277 3.46 0.30 9.66
N ARG A 278 2.72 -0.80 9.59
CA ARG A 278 2.31 -1.43 8.31
C ARG A 278 1.13 -0.65 7.74
N TRP A 279 1.42 0.34 6.90
CA TRP A 279 0.44 1.33 6.44
C TRP A 279 -0.75 0.75 5.69
N ASN A 280 -0.58 -0.34 4.95
CA ASN A 280 -1.68 -1.06 4.31
C ASN A 280 -2.75 -1.51 5.32
N ILE A 281 -2.33 -2.07 6.46
CA ILE A 281 -3.25 -2.51 7.52
C ILE A 281 -3.94 -1.30 8.17
N VAL A 282 -3.19 -0.23 8.43
CA VAL A 282 -3.75 1.02 8.97
C VAL A 282 -4.82 1.58 8.03
N GLU A 283 -4.55 1.63 6.72
CA GLU A 283 -5.50 2.13 5.73
C GLU A 283 -6.78 1.30 5.68
N ASP A 284 -6.65 -0.03 5.62
CA ASP A 284 -7.81 -0.92 5.56
C ASP A 284 -8.66 -0.82 6.83
N ARG A 285 -8.02 -0.72 8.01
CA ARG A 285 -8.71 -0.52 9.30
C ARG A 285 -9.48 0.79 9.36
N LEU A 286 -8.85 1.90 8.95
CA LEU A 286 -9.51 3.21 8.96
C LEU A 286 -10.65 3.29 7.94
N LYS A 287 -10.50 2.66 6.76
CA LYS A 287 -11.58 2.56 5.77
C LYS A 287 -12.72 1.66 6.27
N GLY A 288 -12.39 0.56 6.96
CA GLY A 288 -13.36 -0.31 7.64
C GLY A 288 -14.16 0.44 8.70
N MET A 289 -13.48 1.18 9.58
CA MET A 289 -14.10 2.06 10.58
C MET A 289 -15.11 3.02 9.95
N LEU A 290 -14.71 3.71 8.86
CA LEU A 290 -15.61 4.61 8.15
C LEU A 290 -16.81 3.85 7.56
N ASN A 291 -16.60 2.69 6.92
CA ASN A 291 -17.68 1.87 6.38
C ASN A 291 -18.69 1.45 7.46
N GLU A 292 -18.21 0.96 8.61
CA GLU A 292 -19.05 0.47 9.70
C GLU A 292 -19.88 1.58 10.34
N HIS A 293 -19.27 2.73 10.60
CA HIS A 293 -19.96 3.83 11.28
C HIS A 293 -20.83 4.67 10.33
N THR A 294 -20.37 4.94 9.11
CA THR A 294 -21.07 5.83 8.16
C THR A 294 -22.01 5.10 7.19
N GLY A 295 -21.87 3.78 7.03
CA GLY A 295 -22.62 2.99 6.06
C GLY A 295 -22.13 3.14 4.62
N LEU A 296 -21.14 4.00 4.37
CA LEU A 296 -20.54 4.21 3.05
C LEU A 296 -19.87 2.94 2.54
N HIS A 297 -20.12 2.58 1.29
CA HIS A 297 -19.40 1.47 0.66
C HIS A 297 -17.89 1.76 0.54
N PHE A 298 -17.06 0.70 0.53
CA PHE A 298 -15.60 0.82 0.48
C PHE A 298 -15.09 1.58 -0.75
N ASN A 299 -15.74 1.42 -1.91
CA ASN A 299 -15.32 2.06 -3.17
C ASN A 299 -15.38 3.60 -3.10
N PRO A 300 -16.50 4.26 -2.72
CA PRO A 300 -16.53 5.70 -2.47
C PRO A 300 -15.47 6.18 -1.48
N ILE A 301 -15.26 5.47 -0.38
CA ILE A 301 -14.25 5.82 0.63
C ILE A 301 -12.84 5.77 0.02
N ASP A 302 -12.50 4.69 -0.70
CA ASP A 302 -11.18 4.52 -1.32
C ASP A 302 -10.91 5.56 -2.41
N MET A 303 -11.94 5.93 -3.18
CA MET A 303 -11.81 6.97 -4.20
C MET A 303 -11.61 8.35 -3.56
N ALA A 304 -12.42 8.71 -2.55
CA ALA A 304 -12.26 9.95 -1.79
C ALA A 304 -10.88 10.01 -1.13
N TRP A 305 -10.41 8.89 -0.56
CA TRP A 305 -9.07 8.77 0.02
C TRP A 305 -7.99 9.14 -0.99
N LYS A 306 -7.96 8.48 -2.15
CA LYS A 306 -6.97 8.73 -3.22
C LYS A 306 -7.01 10.17 -3.72
N ASN A 307 -8.21 10.70 -3.95
CA ASN A 307 -8.39 12.07 -4.43
C ASN A 307 -7.91 13.09 -3.40
N TRP A 308 -8.25 12.90 -2.12
CA TRP A 308 -7.88 13.81 -1.05
C TRP A 308 -6.35 13.94 -0.87
N PHE A 309 -5.62 12.82 -0.90
CA PHE A 309 -4.16 12.85 -0.83
C PHE A 309 -3.53 13.46 -2.08
N THR A 310 -4.12 13.23 -3.26
CA THR A 310 -3.66 13.82 -4.52
C THR A 310 -3.82 15.34 -4.49
N VAL A 311 -4.99 15.83 -4.11
CA VAL A 311 -5.27 17.27 -4.00
C VAL A 311 -4.37 17.93 -2.96
N ARG A 312 -4.13 17.33 -1.80
CA ARG A 312 -3.20 17.88 -0.80
C ARG A 312 -1.76 17.90 -1.27
N LYS A 313 -1.32 16.89 -2.04
CA LYS A 313 0.02 16.86 -2.64
C LYS A 313 0.21 18.01 -3.62
N TYR A 314 -0.84 18.39 -4.36
CA TYR A 314 -0.82 19.49 -5.33
C TYR A 314 -1.58 20.74 -4.86
N ALA A 315 -1.73 20.94 -3.54
CA ALA A 315 -2.64 21.93 -2.95
C ALA A 315 -2.44 23.38 -3.41
N ARG A 316 -1.26 23.75 -3.91
CA ARG A 316 -1.00 25.09 -4.46
C ARG A 316 -1.53 25.30 -5.88
N ALA A 317 -1.75 24.22 -6.61
CA ALA A 317 -2.24 24.21 -7.99
C ALA A 317 -3.69 23.73 -8.09
N ALA A 318 -4.22 23.13 -7.02
CA ALA A 318 -5.55 22.54 -7.04
C ALA A 318 -6.66 23.61 -7.09
N THR A 319 -7.66 23.40 -7.95
CA THR A 319 -8.82 24.30 -8.08
C THR A 319 -9.86 24.01 -7.00
N GLU A 320 -10.78 24.97 -6.77
CA GLU A 320 -11.91 24.76 -5.84
C GLU A 320 -12.81 23.59 -6.29
N GLU A 321 -12.95 23.39 -7.60
CA GLU A 321 -13.69 22.28 -8.22
C GLU A 321 -13.02 20.93 -7.91
N GLU A 322 -11.70 20.82 -8.07
CA GLU A 322 -10.96 19.59 -7.72
C GLU A 322 -11.07 19.24 -6.22
N ARG A 323 -11.24 20.24 -5.36
CA ARG A 323 -11.47 20.03 -3.91
C ARG A 323 -12.89 19.56 -3.62
N ALA A 324 -13.88 20.01 -4.39
CA ALA A 324 -15.25 19.53 -4.29
C ALA A 324 -15.39 18.10 -4.86
N ASP A 325 -14.67 17.80 -5.93
CA ASP A 325 -14.68 16.50 -6.62
C ASP A 325 -14.24 15.34 -5.72
N ILE A 326 -13.42 15.60 -4.70
CA ILE A 326 -12.99 14.59 -3.70
C ILE A 326 -14.20 13.85 -3.12
N TRP A 327 -15.28 14.58 -2.82
CA TRP A 327 -16.39 14.07 -2.04
C TRP A 327 -17.63 13.70 -2.86
N THR A 328 -17.62 13.97 -4.16
CA THR A 328 -18.77 13.71 -5.06
C THR A 328 -19.34 12.29 -4.96
N THR A 329 -18.47 11.29 -4.89
CA THR A 329 -18.90 9.88 -4.74
C THR A 329 -19.40 9.54 -3.35
N VAL A 330 -18.85 10.18 -2.31
CA VAL A 330 -19.33 10.03 -0.94
C VAL A 330 -20.72 10.64 -0.83
N ASP A 331 -20.95 11.85 -1.37
CA ASP A 331 -22.26 12.50 -1.39
C ASP A 331 -23.31 11.68 -2.15
N SER A 332 -22.93 11.16 -3.32
CA SER A 332 -23.81 10.31 -4.14
C SER A 332 -24.20 9.02 -3.41
N GLU A 333 -23.28 8.46 -2.64
CA GLU A 333 -23.53 7.25 -1.85
C GLU A 333 -24.39 7.53 -0.61
N LEU A 334 -24.21 8.67 0.06
CA LEU A 334 -25.10 9.12 1.14
C LEU A 334 -26.53 9.33 0.62
N GLU A 335 -26.68 9.89 -0.58
CA GLU A 335 -27.98 10.04 -1.23
C GLU A 335 -28.60 8.68 -1.57
N ARG A 336 -27.81 7.71 -2.01
CA ARG A 336 -28.24 6.31 -2.22
C ARG A 336 -28.72 5.66 -0.91
N LEU A 337 -28.05 5.90 0.20
CA LEU A 337 -28.44 5.37 1.52
C LEU A 337 -29.77 5.97 2.00
N ARG A 338 -30.03 7.24 1.68
CA ARG A 338 -31.29 7.92 1.97
C ARG A 338 -32.43 7.42 1.06
N HIS A 339 -32.14 7.22 -0.23
CA HIS A 339 -33.12 6.76 -1.22
C HIS A 339 -32.63 5.53 -2.01
N PRO A 340 -32.79 4.31 -1.45
CA PRO A 340 -32.34 3.07 -2.08
C PRO A 340 -33.01 2.71 -3.42
N GLN A 341 -34.00 3.49 -3.88
CA GLN A 341 -34.89 3.14 -5.01
C GLN A 341 -34.98 4.16 -6.16
N GLU A 342 -34.06 5.10 -6.34
CA GLU A 342 -33.97 5.83 -7.62
C GLU A 342 -33.02 5.11 -8.60
N ARG A 343 -33.42 3.91 -9.01
CA ARG A 343 -32.90 3.33 -10.26
C ARG A 343 -33.45 4.16 -11.41
N HIS A 344 -32.62 4.98 -12.03
CA HIS A 344 -32.93 5.57 -13.34
C HIS A 344 -33.20 4.42 -14.32
N LEU A 345 -34.48 4.21 -14.65
CA LEU A 345 -34.89 3.25 -15.66
C LEU A 345 -34.40 3.76 -17.02
N TYR A 346 -33.56 2.97 -17.68
CA TYR A 346 -33.21 3.14 -19.09
C TYR A 346 -33.83 2.01 -19.92
N PRO A 347 -34.48 2.30 -21.07
CA PRO A 347 -34.67 3.63 -21.67
C PRO A 347 -35.69 4.48 -20.89
N PRO A 348 -35.57 5.82 -20.93
CA PRO A 348 -36.52 6.70 -20.26
C PRO A 348 -37.92 6.47 -20.83
N LYS A 349 -38.91 6.32 -19.95
CA LYS A 349 -40.32 6.35 -20.37
C LYS A 349 -40.53 7.68 -21.10
N PRO A 350 -41.12 7.69 -22.31
CA PRO A 350 -41.44 8.95 -22.98
C PRO A 350 -42.33 9.76 -22.04
N GLU A 351 -41.91 10.99 -21.73
CA GLU A 351 -42.70 11.91 -20.94
C GLU A 351 -44.06 12.08 -21.62
N ALA A 352 -45.11 11.60 -20.97
CA ALA A 352 -46.46 11.96 -21.36
C ALA A 352 -46.58 13.46 -21.12
N SER A 353 -46.62 14.22 -22.22
CA SER A 353 -46.78 15.65 -22.24
C SER A 353 -47.94 16.08 -21.33
N ASN A 354 -47.63 16.94 -20.36
CA ASN A 354 -48.61 17.65 -19.57
C ASN A 354 -49.47 18.53 -20.47
N GLY A 355 -50.62 18.02 -20.87
CA GLY A 355 -51.75 18.78 -21.41
C GLY A 355 -52.82 18.96 -20.32
N ALA A 356 -53.06 20.20 -19.94
CA ALA A 356 -53.95 20.60 -18.86
C ALA A 356 -55.45 20.25 -19.07
N SER A 357 -56.16 20.19 -17.93
CA SER A 357 -57.59 20.46 -17.67
C SER A 357 -58.61 19.30 -17.64
N SER A 358 -59.16 19.08 -16.43
CA SER A 358 -60.26 18.21 -15.97
C SER A 358 -61.66 18.65 -16.50
N PRO A 359 -62.84 18.14 -16.00
CA PRO A 359 -63.14 16.98 -15.13
C PRO A 359 -64.38 16.13 -15.60
N GLY A 360 -64.60 14.94 -15.02
CA GLY A 360 -65.98 14.40 -14.92
C GLY A 360 -66.20 12.89 -14.73
N LYS A 361 -66.81 12.55 -13.59
CA LYS A 361 -67.83 11.49 -13.33
C LYS A 361 -67.41 10.04 -13.04
N THR A 362 -67.35 9.74 -11.74
CA THR A 362 -68.20 8.79 -10.95
C THR A 362 -68.54 7.37 -11.43
N SER A 363 -68.48 6.47 -10.43
CA SER A 363 -69.17 5.17 -10.23
C SER A 363 -68.44 3.92 -10.76
N GLY A 364 -68.31 2.81 -10.03
CA GLY A 364 -68.85 2.45 -8.72
C GLY A 364 -68.27 1.13 -8.17
N SER A 365 -68.45 0.97 -6.86
CA SER A 365 -68.46 -0.24 -6.01
C SER A 365 -68.06 -1.62 -6.57
N SER A 366 -67.22 -2.35 -5.83
CA SER A 366 -67.62 -3.47 -4.93
C SER A 366 -66.37 -4.27 -4.55
N SER A 367 -65.97 -4.28 -3.28
CA SER A 367 -66.32 -5.31 -2.28
C SER A 367 -65.62 -6.65 -2.51
N LEU A 368 -64.71 -6.97 -1.59
CA LEU A 368 -64.18 -8.30 -1.28
C LEU A 368 -65.28 -9.38 -1.22
N PRO A 369 -64.88 -10.66 -1.23
CA PRO A 369 -64.94 -11.32 0.06
C PRO A 369 -63.73 -12.21 0.36
N SER A 370 -63.29 -12.12 1.61
CA SER A 370 -62.64 -13.21 2.33
C SER A 370 -63.70 -14.23 2.76
N THR A 371 -63.43 -15.53 2.67
CA THR A 371 -63.85 -16.50 3.71
C THR A 371 -62.88 -17.68 3.74
N SER A 372 -62.60 -18.09 4.96
CA SER A 372 -61.75 -19.18 5.42
C SER A 372 -62.56 -20.45 5.71
N ASN A 373 -61.82 -21.52 6.05
CA ASN A 373 -62.21 -22.73 6.80
C ASN A 373 -62.89 -23.87 5.99
N ALA A 374 -62.60 -25.17 6.20
CA ALA A 374 -61.81 -25.88 7.20
C ALA A 374 -61.58 -27.36 6.78
N SER A 375 -60.59 -27.99 7.44
CA SER A 375 -60.51 -29.41 7.90
C SER A 375 -60.55 -30.55 6.88
N GLY A 376 -59.79 -31.63 7.00
CA GLY A 376 -58.90 -32.16 8.04
C GLY A 376 -58.69 -33.67 7.80
N GLU A 377 -57.59 -34.23 8.33
CA GLU A 377 -57.27 -35.64 8.68
C GLU A 377 -55.73 -35.83 8.55
N LEU A 378 -54.89 -35.88 9.59
CA LEU A 378 -54.76 -36.67 10.83
C LEU A 378 -53.76 -37.84 10.72
N HIS A 379 -52.68 -37.73 11.53
CA HIS A 379 -51.88 -38.78 12.21
C HIS A 379 -50.99 -39.73 11.35
N GLN A 380 -49.79 -40.19 11.75
CA GLN A 380 -49.16 -40.47 13.06
C GLN A 380 -47.63 -40.68 12.80
N SER A 381 -46.72 -40.04 13.57
CA SER A 381 -45.88 -40.60 14.66
C SER A 381 -44.81 -41.66 14.33
N GLY A 382 -43.57 -41.37 14.74
CA GLY A 382 -42.45 -42.28 15.01
C GLY A 382 -41.12 -41.54 14.80
N GLY A 383 -40.31 -41.15 15.79
CA GLY A 383 -40.08 -41.70 17.12
C GLY A 383 -38.92 -42.69 17.06
N GLY A 384 -37.68 -42.21 17.23
CA GLY A 384 -36.48 -43.05 17.26
C GLY A 384 -35.24 -42.25 17.70
N SER A 385 -35.00 -42.25 19.01
CA SER A 385 -33.81 -41.78 19.71
C SER A 385 -32.76 -42.89 19.87
N GLY A 386 -31.49 -42.51 19.94
CA GLY A 386 -30.34 -43.32 20.36
C GLY A 386 -29.31 -43.43 19.23
N ASP A 387 -28.00 -43.26 19.43
CA ASP A 387 -27.22 -43.06 20.63
C ASP A 387 -25.85 -42.48 20.20
N ALA A 388 -25.14 -41.88 21.15
CA ALA A 388 -23.77 -41.43 21.00
C ALA A 388 -22.77 -42.61 20.98
N ASP A 389 -21.81 -42.54 20.07
CA ASP A 389 -20.38 -42.86 20.25
C ASP A 389 -19.76 -42.67 18.86
N ASP A 390 -18.86 -41.70 18.70
CA ASP A 390 -17.41 -41.89 18.82
C ASP A 390 -16.83 -42.67 17.62
N LEU A 391 -15.59 -42.35 17.29
CA LEU A 391 -14.69 -43.03 16.35
C LEU A 391 -14.36 -42.32 15.02
N MET A 392 -13.19 -41.70 15.08
CA MET A 392 -12.01 -42.06 14.27
C MET A 392 -11.93 -41.48 12.85
N PHE A 393 -11.16 -40.41 12.77
CA PHE A 393 -10.24 -40.18 11.65
C PHE A 393 -9.18 -41.30 11.62
N GLY A 394 -9.00 -41.91 10.46
CA GLY A 394 -7.92 -42.86 10.10
C GLY A 394 -8.30 -43.54 8.77
N ASP A 395 -7.45 -43.76 7.78
CA ASP A 395 -6.01 -43.64 7.65
C ASP A 395 -5.69 -43.51 6.15
N GLY A 396 -4.72 -42.66 5.82
CA GLY A 396 -4.28 -42.44 4.44
C GLY A 396 -2.80 -42.08 4.37
N ARG A 397 -1.96 -42.88 5.04
CA ARG A 397 -0.50 -43.05 4.89
C ARG A 397 0.26 -41.90 4.21
N THR A 398 0.92 -41.08 5.03
CA THR A 398 2.19 -40.44 4.68
C THR A 398 3.25 -40.94 5.64
N ASP A 399 4.02 -41.92 5.20
CA ASP A 399 5.27 -42.30 5.86
C ASP A 399 6.26 -41.16 5.67
N LEU A 400 6.74 -40.56 6.76
CA LEU A 400 8.12 -40.07 6.95
C LEU A 400 8.28 -39.60 8.40
N ASP A 401 8.96 -40.43 9.20
CA ASP A 401 9.28 -40.20 10.60
C ASP A 401 10.77 -39.81 10.75
N ASN A 402 10.98 -38.55 11.13
CA ASN A 402 11.87 -38.00 12.16
C ASN A 402 13.35 -38.43 12.41
N SER A 403 14.26 -37.45 12.19
CA SER A 403 15.45 -37.03 13.00
C SER A 403 16.75 -37.90 13.09
N PRO A 404 17.95 -37.35 13.44
CA PRO A 404 18.40 -35.96 13.68
C PRO A 404 19.76 -35.56 13.00
N ALA A 405 20.21 -34.32 13.27
CA ALA A 405 21.39 -33.63 12.74
C ALA A 405 22.78 -34.30 12.96
N GLN A 406 23.67 -34.18 11.97
CA GLN A 406 25.15 -34.20 12.12
C GLN A 406 25.84 -33.30 11.06
N SER A 407 26.84 -32.52 11.50
CA SER A 407 27.74 -31.70 10.69
C SER A 407 29.06 -32.46 10.34
N PRO A 408 29.99 -31.87 9.56
CA PRO A 408 30.46 -32.34 8.26
C PRO A 408 31.69 -33.26 8.30
N SER A 409 31.90 -34.07 7.25
CA SER A 409 33.19 -34.73 6.99
C SER A 409 33.61 -34.56 5.52
N GLU A 410 34.77 -33.95 5.32
CA GLU A 410 35.48 -33.79 4.04
C GLU A 410 35.67 -35.13 3.31
N ARG A 411 35.39 -35.15 2.00
CA ARG A 411 35.99 -36.12 1.08
C ARG A 411 36.13 -35.50 -0.31
N GLY A 412 37.39 -35.37 -0.75
CA GLY A 412 37.78 -34.71 -1.98
C GLY A 412 37.39 -35.44 -3.27
N VAL A 413 37.41 -34.67 -4.36
CA VAL A 413 37.12 -35.08 -5.74
C VAL A 413 38.25 -35.98 -6.26
N PRO A 414 37.96 -37.16 -6.88
CA PRO A 414 38.99 -37.99 -7.49
C PRO A 414 39.38 -37.49 -8.90
N GLU A 415 40.68 -37.40 -9.16
CA GLU A 415 41.27 -37.00 -10.45
C GLU A 415 41.11 -38.09 -11.54
N SER A 416 41.08 -37.65 -12.81
CA SER A 416 40.83 -38.50 -13.99
C SER A 416 41.94 -39.54 -14.22
N GLY A 417 41.53 -40.78 -14.53
CA GLY A 417 42.45 -41.86 -14.95
C GLY A 417 42.99 -42.77 -13.84
N GLY A 418 42.55 -42.60 -12.58
CA GLY A 418 42.91 -43.50 -11.49
C GLY A 418 42.16 -44.85 -11.51
N ALA A 419 42.78 -45.89 -10.96
CA ALA A 419 42.32 -47.29 -10.95
C ALA A 419 40.96 -47.57 -10.25
N GLY A 420 40.22 -46.54 -9.85
CA GLY A 420 38.86 -46.60 -9.30
C GLY A 420 37.74 -46.14 -10.24
N GLU A 421 38.04 -45.77 -11.49
CA GLU A 421 36.99 -45.35 -12.45
C GLU A 421 36.03 -46.51 -12.79
N SER A 422 34.75 -46.32 -12.41
CA SER A 422 33.64 -47.20 -12.75
C SER A 422 33.53 -47.41 -14.27
N VAL A 423 33.16 -48.62 -14.68
CA VAL A 423 32.98 -49.01 -16.09
C VAL A 423 32.04 -48.05 -16.82
N ALA A 424 31.02 -47.50 -16.13
CA ALA A 424 30.10 -46.52 -16.69
C ALA A 424 30.79 -45.19 -17.08
N MET A 425 31.74 -44.71 -16.27
CA MET A 425 32.48 -43.48 -16.59
C MET A 425 33.45 -43.68 -17.76
N LYS A 426 34.04 -44.88 -17.89
CA LYS A 426 34.85 -45.22 -19.06
C LYS A 426 34.02 -45.28 -20.34
N GLN A 427 32.81 -45.83 -20.27
CA GLN A 427 31.88 -45.85 -21.40
C GLN A 427 31.45 -44.44 -21.80
N MET A 428 31.15 -43.57 -20.83
CA MET A 428 30.73 -42.20 -21.12
C MET A 428 31.86 -41.35 -21.71
N ARG A 429 33.10 -41.55 -21.24
CA ARG A 429 34.27 -40.89 -21.83
C ARG A 429 34.54 -41.36 -23.27
N ALA A 430 34.43 -42.65 -23.53
CA ALA A 430 34.57 -43.18 -24.89
C ALA A 430 33.47 -42.66 -25.84
N GLN A 431 32.26 -42.45 -25.33
CA GLN A 431 31.15 -41.88 -26.09
C GLN A 431 31.35 -40.39 -26.42
N LEU A 432 31.90 -39.63 -25.47
CA LEU A 432 32.31 -38.23 -25.69
C LEU A 432 33.42 -38.12 -26.74
N GLU A 433 34.42 -38.99 -26.68
CA GLU A 433 35.54 -38.99 -27.64
C GLU A 433 35.06 -39.36 -29.05
N GLN A 434 34.09 -40.27 -29.19
CA GLN A 434 33.43 -40.55 -30.47
C GLN A 434 32.65 -39.36 -31.03
N LEU A 435 31.97 -38.60 -30.17
CA LEU A 435 31.21 -37.41 -30.58
C LEU A 435 32.15 -36.29 -31.04
N GLU A 436 33.25 -36.06 -30.32
CA GLU A 436 34.28 -35.10 -30.74
C GLU A 436 34.91 -35.46 -32.08
N GLN A 437 35.27 -36.73 -32.30
CA GLN A 437 35.80 -37.18 -33.59
C GLN A 437 34.80 -36.96 -34.73
N ARG A 438 33.51 -37.22 -34.49
CA ARG A 438 32.47 -37.03 -35.49
C ARG A 438 32.21 -35.55 -35.81
N ASN A 439 32.31 -34.68 -34.82
CA ASN A 439 32.25 -33.24 -35.03
C ASN A 439 33.45 -32.74 -35.84
N ALA A 440 34.66 -33.20 -35.53
CA ALA A 440 35.86 -32.84 -36.28
C ALA A 440 35.79 -33.31 -37.75
N GLU A 441 35.21 -34.49 -38.02
CA GLU A 441 34.97 -34.97 -39.40
C GLU A 441 33.94 -34.12 -40.17
N LEU A 442 32.88 -33.65 -39.49
CA LEU A 442 31.88 -32.77 -40.09
C LEU A 442 32.47 -31.38 -40.41
N GLU A 443 33.30 -30.85 -39.52
CA GLU A 443 34.02 -29.59 -39.74
C GLU A 443 35.03 -29.70 -40.89
N ALA A 444 35.68 -30.86 -41.06
CA ALA A 444 36.58 -31.09 -42.19
C ALA A 444 35.83 -31.20 -43.54
N GLN A 445 34.57 -31.65 -43.53
CA GLN A 445 33.73 -31.75 -44.74
C GLN A 445 33.20 -30.39 -45.19
N THR A 446 32.90 -29.47 -44.27
CA THR A 446 32.42 -28.12 -44.62
C THR A 446 33.50 -27.26 -45.29
N HIS A 447 34.78 -27.52 -45.03
CA HIS A 447 35.91 -26.74 -45.57
C HIS A 447 36.34 -27.09 -47.01
N ARG A 448 35.69 -28.05 -47.69
CA ARG A 448 36.15 -28.56 -49.01
C ARG A 448 35.28 -28.23 -50.23
N THR A 449 34.23 -27.43 -50.12
CA THR A 449 33.37 -27.08 -51.27
C THR A 449 33.63 -25.65 -51.79
N PRO A 450 34.08 -25.44 -53.04
CA PRO A 450 34.28 -24.11 -53.63
C PRO A 450 33.07 -23.60 -54.43
N VAL A 451 32.99 -22.27 -54.57
CA VAL A 451 31.87 -21.46 -55.10
C VAL A 451 31.91 -21.26 -56.64
N ALA A 452 30.71 -21.40 -57.26
CA ALA A 452 30.05 -20.83 -58.48
C ALA A 452 30.80 -20.41 -59.79
N PRO A 453 30.05 -20.36 -60.93
CA PRO A 453 30.14 -19.19 -61.85
C PRO A 453 28.74 -18.70 -62.32
N GLN A 454 28.39 -17.42 -62.14
CA GLN A 454 28.60 -16.21 -62.97
C GLN A 454 27.45 -15.87 -63.95
N GLY A 455 27.03 -14.59 -63.94
CA GLY A 455 26.57 -13.91 -65.17
C GLY A 455 25.82 -12.57 -65.02
N PHE A 456 26.58 -11.46 -65.18
CA PHE A 456 26.26 -10.16 -65.84
C PHE A 456 25.09 -9.29 -65.36
N GLY A 457 25.20 -7.96 -65.17
CA GLY A 457 26.33 -7.03 -65.28
C GLY A 457 25.90 -5.54 -65.19
N ALA A 458 26.83 -4.72 -64.66
CA ALA A 458 27.11 -3.28 -64.85
C ALA A 458 26.01 -2.20 -64.64
N GLY A 459 26.24 -1.11 -63.88
CA GLY A 459 27.47 -0.66 -63.23
C GLY A 459 27.30 0.60 -62.34
N ASP A 460 28.42 0.89 -61.65
CA ASP A 460 28.90 2.15 -61.03
C ASP A 460 27.97 2.85 -60.00
N GLU A 461 28.35 3.17 -58.76
CA GLU A 461 29.65 3.42 -58.12
C GLU A 461 29.53 3.22 -56.58
N ASP A 462 30.68 2.90 -55.97
CA ASP A 462 31.11 3.13 -54.58
C ASP A 462 30.54 2.34 -53.37
N ASN A 463 31.37 1.35 -52.97
CA ASN A 463 31.96 1.17 -51.65
C ASN A 463 31.04 0.87 -50.44
N ASP A 464 30.85 -0.42 -50.12
CA ASP A 464 31.18 -1.03 -48.81
C ASP A 464 30.59 -2.46 -48.74
N GLY A 465 31.37 -3.43 -49.22
CA GLY A 465 31.02 -4.85 -49.12
C GLY A 465 31.97 -5.56 -48.18
N LEU A 466 31.68 -5.57 -46.87
CA LEU A 466 32.10 -6.60 -45.89
C LEU A 466 31.63 -6.34 -44.44
N GLY A 467 30.51 -5.63 -44.23
CA GLY A 467 30.03 -5.27 -42.89
C GLY A 467 28.81 -6.03 -42.34
N GLY A 468 28.17 -6.90 -43.12
CA GLY A 468 26.78 -7.32 -42.86
C GLY A 468 26.53 -8.70 -42.25
N LEU A 469 27.56 -9.46 -41.84
CA LEU A 469 27.38 -10.86 -41.40
C LEU A 469 27.74 -11.12 -39.92
N LEU A 470 28.06 -10.07 -39.17
CA LEU A 470 28.38 -10.14 -37.75
C LEU A 470 27.81 -8.89 -37.08
N ASP A 471 26.97 -9.06 -36.06
CA ASP A 471 26.66 -7.96 -35.15
C ASP A 471 27.88 -7.62 -34.28
N THR A 472 27.85 -6.47 -33.61
CA THR A 472 28.99 -5.90 -32.85
C THR A 472 29.55 -6.82 -31.75
N ASP A 473 28.82 -7.87 -31.38
CA ASP A 473 29.19 -8.85 -30.34
C ASP A 473 29.67 -10.21 -30.92
N GLY A 474 29.78 -10.38 -32.25
CA GLY A 474 30.43 -11.54 -32.88
C GLY A 474 29.66 -12.87 -32.83
N LEU A 475 28.33 -12.84 -32.67
CA LEU A 475 27.46 -14.03 -32.74
C LEU A 475 26.85 -14.20 -34.14
N LEU A 476 26.69 -15.46 -34.57
CA LEU A 476 26.04 -15.85 -35.82
C LEU A 476 24.55 -15.51 -35.77
N GLN A 477 24.05 -14.80 -36.78
CA GLN A 477 22.66 -14.43 -36.92
C GLN A 477 21.78 -15.71 -37.01
N GLU A 478 20.90 -15.93 -36.03
CA GLU A 478 19.93 -17.02 -36.09
C GLU A 478 18.93 -16.72 -37.21
N HIS A 479 19.11 -17.38 -38.36
CA HIS A 479 18.11 -17.42 -39.42
C HIS A 479 16.88 -18.20 -38.93
N THR A 480 15.98 -17.54 -38.22
CA THR A 480 14.58 -17.99 -38.21
C THR A 480 14.04 -17.67 -39.60
N PRO A 481 13.59 -18.65 -40.42
CA PRO A 481 12.98 -18.36 -41.70
C PRO A 481 11.64 -17.66 -41.44
N GLN A 482 11.69 -16.33 -41.30
CA GLN A 482 10.48 -15.53 -41.31
C GLN A 482 9.83 -15.74 -42.69
N PRO A 483 8.51 -16.03 -42.76
CA PRO A 483 7.83 -15.95 -44.04
C PRO A 483 8.07 -14.54 -44.57
N THR A 484 8.66 -14.43 -45.76
CA THR A 484 8.95 -13.16 -46.42
C THR A 484 7.63 -12.49 -46.79
N ARG A 485 6.99 -11.85 -45.80
CA ARG A 485 5.82 -11.00 -46.00
C ARG A 485 6.25 -9.78 -46.79
N SER A 486 5.41 -9.33 -47.71
CA SER A 486 5.73 -8.13 -48.49
C SER A 486 5.85 -6.92 -47.55
N PRO A 487 6.65 -5.90 -47.89
CA PRO A 487 6.77 -4.69 -47.08
C PRO A 487 5.41 -3.98 -46.89
N GLU A 488 4.50 -4.12 -47.87
CA GLU A 488 3.12 -3.63 -47.78
C GLU A 488 2.31 -4.42 -46.72
N GLU A 489 2.41 -5.75 -46.71
CA GLU A 489 1.76 -6.59 -45.70
C GLU A 489 2.29 -6.29 -44.29
N GLN A 490 3.60 -6.10 -44.15
CA GLN A 490 4.22 -5.76 -42.86
C GLN A 490 3.71 -4.40 -42.35
N ALA A 491 3.61 -3.40 -43.22
CA ALA A 491 3.07 -2.09 -42.89
C ALA A 491 1.58 -2.17 -42.49
N THR A 492 0.78 -3.00 -43.17
CA THR A 492 -0.64 -3.18 -42.79
C THR A 492 -0.81 -3.87 -41.44
N ILE A 493 0.01 -4.87 -41.12
CA ILE A 493 -0.02 -5.55 -39.83
C ILE A 493 0.42 -4.61 -38.71
N ALA A 494 1.52 -3.87 -38.91
CA ALA A 494 1.99 -2.88 -37.95
C ALA A 494 0.96 -1.77 -37.71
N ALA A 495 0.30 -1.29 -38.77
CA ALA A 495 -0.77 -0.30 -38.68
C ALA A 495 -2.00 -0.85 -37.93
N ASP A 496 -2.47 -2.06 -38.26
CA ASP A 496 -3.61 -2.70 -37.62
C ASP A 496 -3.39 -2.96 -36.11
N LEU A 497 -2.14 -3.21 -35.70
CA LEU A 497 -1.77 -3.46 -34.31
C LEU A 497 -1.41 -2.18 -33.52
N THR A 498 -1.34 -1.03 -34.20
CA THR A 498 -1.02 0.26 -33.57
C THR A 498 -2.30 1.02 -33.24
N LEU A 499 -2.78 0.93 -31.99
CA LEU A 499 -3.98 1.65 -31.54
C LEU A 499 -3.77 3.18 -31.44
N SER A 500 -2.57 3.61 -31.04
CA SER A 500 -2.15 5.01 -30.98
C SER A 500 -0.64 5.10 -31.26
N PRO A 501 -0.16 6.01 -32.14
CA PRO A 501 1.26 6.15 -32.40
C PRO A 501 2.01 6.53 -31.13
N HIS A 502 2.90 5.65 -30.65
CA HIS A 502 3.77 5.94 -29.50
C HIS A 502 5.17 6.27 -29.99
N HIS A 503 5.55 7.54 -29.92
CA HIS A 503 6.91 7.97 -30.23
C HIS A 503 7.81 7.80 -29.01
N GLU A 504 8.51 6.66 -28.95
CA GLU A 504 9.59 6.49 -28.00
C GLU A 504 10.87 7.10 -28.56
N THR A 505 11.54 7.95 -27.78
CA THR A 505 12.85 8.47 -28.18
C THR A 505 13.89 7.35 -28.13
N GLU A 506 14.87 7.40 -29.03
CA GLU A 506 15.90 6.37 -29.18
C GLU A 506 16.63 6.07 -27.85
N GLY A 507 16.89 7.09 -27.04
CA GLY A 507 17.50 6.93 -25.71
C GLY A 507 16.63 6.17 -24.69
N HIS A 508 15.30 6.32 -24.72
CA HIS A 508 14.41 5.55 -23.85
C HIS A 508 14.31 4.09 -24.29
N ARG A 509 14.30 3.86 -25.61
CA ARG A 509 14.36 2.51 -26.19
C ARG A 509 15.65 1.80 -25.76
N GLN A 510 16.80 2.48 -25.90
CA GLN A 510 18.11 1.94 -25.47
C GLN A 510 18.15 1.65 -23.96
N LEU A 511 17.58 2.51 -23.12
CA LEU A 511 17.52 2.30 -21.67
C LEU A 511 16.69 1.06 -21.31
N ARG A 512 15.51 0.87 -21.93
CA ARG A 512 14.70 -0.34 -21.72
C ARG A 512 15.42 -1.60 -22.18
N HIS A 513 16.09 -1.54 -23.34
CA HIS A 513 16.86 -2.67 -23.85
C HIS A 513 18.03 -3.03 -22.93
N TRP A 514 18.70 -2.02 -22.36
CA TRP A 514 19.76 -2.22 -21.38
C TRP A 514 19.24 -2.84 -20.07
N GLN A 515 18.10 -2.37 -19.57
CA GLN A 515 17.45 -2.93 -18.38
C GLN A 515 17.03 -4.39 -18.57
N ALA A 516 16.44 -4.74 -19.72
CA ALA A 516 16.09 -6.13 -20.03
C ALA A 516 17.33 -7.04 -20.02
N LYS A 517 18.42 -6.58 -20.64
CA LYS A 517 19.69 -7.33 -20.71
C LYS A 517 20.34 -7.53 -19.32
N GLU A 518 20.27 -6.55 -18.43
CA GLU A 518 20.73 -6.68 -17.03
C GLU A 518 19.92 -7.72 -16.24
N HIS A 519 18.64 -7.88 -16.55
CA HIS A 519 17.76 -8.88 -15.93
C HIS A 519 17.77 -10.25 -16.63
N GLY A 520 18.61 -10.42 -17.66
CA GLY A 520 18.72 -11.68 -18.40
C GLY A 520 17.57 -11.95 -19.37
N GLU A 521 16.80 -10.93 -19.73
CA GLU A 521 15.70 -10.99 -20.70
C GLU A 521 16.12 -10.36 -22.03
N GLU A 522 15.63 -10.90 -23.15
CA GLU A 522 15.81 -10.27 -24.46
C GLU A 522 14.84 -9.10 -24.62
N ALA A 523 15.37 -7.96 -25.03
CA ALA A 523 14.57 -6.78 -25.29
C ALA A 523 13.66 -6.98 -26.50
N ILE A 524 12.35 -6.90 -26.29
CA ILE A 524 11.34 -7.07 -27.34
C ILE A 524 11.19 -5.74 -28.10
N ASP A 525 11.57 -5.74 -29.38
CA ASP A 525 11.23 -4.67 -30.31
C ASP A 525 9.79 -4.84 -30.80
N PHE A 526 8.96 -3.81 -30.61
CA PHE A 526 7.54 -3.84 -30.98
C PHE A 526 7.35 -4.09 -32.47
N GLU A 527 8.14 -3.45 -33.35
CA GLU A 527 7.98 -3.58 -34.80
C GLU A 527 8.32 -5.00 -35.28
N ALA A 528 9.35 -5.61 -34.68
CA ALA A 528 9.74 -6.99 -34.99
C ALA A 528 8.80 -8.03 -34.34
N ALA A 529 8.25 -7.73 -33.16
CA ALA A 529 7.35 -8.62 -32.43
C ALA A 529 5.91 -8.57 -32.95
N ALA A 530 5.43 -7.42 -33.40
CA ALA A 530 4.12 -7.25 -34.04
C ALA A 530 3.98 -8.10 -35.31
N LEU A 531 5.09 -8.42 -35.96
CA LEU A 531 5.13 -9.30 -37.13
C LEU A 531 5.12 -10.79 -36.77
N LYS A 532 5.30 -11.15 -35.50
CA LYS A 532 5.16 -12.54 -35.04
C LYS A 532 3.69 -12.77 -34.69
N SER A 533 3.02 -13.65 -35.43
CA SER A 533 1.65 -14.02 -35.08
C SER A 533 1.64 -14.84 -33.79
N VAL A 534 0.55 -14.76 -33.01
CA VAL A 534 0.31 -15.65 -31.88
C VAL A 534 -0.68 -16.74 -32.34
N PRO A 535 -0.20 -17.84 -32.96
CA PRO A 535 -1.09 -18.87 -33.46
C PRO A 535 -1.66 -19.67 -32.29
N LEU A 536 -2.99 -19.76 -32.22
CA LEU A 536 -3.65 -20.71 -31.33
C LEU A 536 -4.01 -21.96 -32.13
N GLN A 537 -3.28 -23.04 -31.89
CA GLN A 537 -3.62 -24.35 -32.42
C GLN A 537 -4.50 -25.10 -31.41
N ASP A 538 -5.79 -25.16 -31.71
CA ASP A 538 -6.77 -25.92 -30.96
C ASP A 538 -7.33 -27.01 -31.88
N GLY A 539 -7.29 -28.28 -31.45
CA GLY A 539 -7.64 -29.47 -32.24
C GLY A 539 -9.13 -29.63 -32.56
N GLY A 540 -9.91 -28.55 -32.49
CA GLY A 540 -11.34 -28.50 -32.72
C GLY A 540 -11.76 -28.56 -34.19
N ARG A 541 -13.07 -28.46 -34.45
CA ARG A 541 -13.70 -28.59 -35.79
C ARG A 541 -13.52 -27.38 -36.72
N ILE A 542 -12.87 -26.32 -36.26
CA ILE A 542 -12.69 -25.05 -36.97
C ILE A 542 -11.20 -24.86 -37.28
N ALA A 543 -10.89 -24.16 -38.38
CA ALA A 543 -9.53 -23.80 -38.75
C ALA A 543 -8.78 -23.12 -37.57
N PRO A 544 -7.46 -23.39 -37.42
CA PRO A 544 -6.65 -22.78 -36.36
C PRO A 544 -6.62 -21.25 -36.50
N ILE A 545 -6.64 -20.55 -35.37
CA ILE A 545 -6.53 -19.09 -35.35
C ILE A 545 -5.06 -18.78 -35.61
N THR A 546 -4.77 -18.27 -36.81
CA THR A 546 -3.41 -17.90 -37.21
C THR A 546 -2.91 -16.65 -36.50
N ASP A 547 -3.81 -15.71 -36.23
CA ASP A 547 -3.56 -14.45 -35.54
C ASP A 547 -4.85 -13.97 -34.88
N LEU A 548 -4.81 -13.56 -33.60
CA LEU A 548 -5.98 -13.13 -32.83
C LEU A 548 -6.41 -11.70 -33.18
N TRP A 549 -5.49 -10.87 -33.66
CA TRP A 549 -5.70 -9.43 -33.81
C TRP A 549 -5.77 -9.00 -35.27
N HIS A 550 -5.03 -9.67 -36.16
CA HIS A 550 -5.02 -9.35 -37.59
C HIS A 550 -5.93 -10.28 -38.40
N VAL A 551 -6.92 -9.69 -39.08
CA VAL A 551 -7.74 -10.38 -40.10
C VAL A 551 -7.18 -10.03 -41.49
N PRO A 552 -6.69 -11.02 -42.26
CA PRO A 552 -6.16 -10.77 -43.60
C PRO A 552 -7.19 -10.12 -44.52
N THR A 553 -6.75 -9.20 -45.39
CA THR A 553 -7.61 -8.42 -46.29
C THR A 553 -8.52 -9.29 -47.16
N TRP A 554 -8.03 -10.42 -47.67
CA TRP A 554 -8.81 -11.38 -48.45
C TRP A 554 -9.94 -12.08 -47.66
N ARG A 555 -9.92 -12.03 -46.32
CA ARG A 555 -10.98 -12.54 -45.43
C ARG A 555 -11.92 -11.45 -44.89
N ARG A 556 -11.73 -10.18 -45.27
CA ARG A 556 -12.56 -9.06 -44.80
C ARG A 556 -13.88 -8.90 -45.56
N ASN A 557 -14.16 -9.76 -46.54
CA ASN A 557 -15.45 -9.78 -47.21
C ASN A 557 -16.58 -10.06 -46.21
N ALA A 558 -17.64 -9.25 -46.23
CA ALA A 558 -18.72 -9.30 -45.25
C ALA A 558 -19.41 -10.68 -45.19
N GLN A 559 -19.56 -11.37 -46.33
CA GLN A 559 -20.13 -12.72 -46.36
C GLN A 559 -19.21 -13.76 -45.67
N ASP A 560 -17.91 -13.68 -45.90
CA ASP A 560 -16.91 -14.59 -45.32
C ASP A 560 -16.71 -14.34 -43.82
N LEU A 561 -16.81 -13.08 -43.38
CA LEU A 561 -16.81 -12.70 -41.96
C LEU A 561 -18.05 -13.26 -41.25
N ARG A 562 -19.24 -13.13 -41.84
CA ARG A 562 -20.49 -13.68 -41.27
C ARG A 562 -20.46 -15.21 -41.16
N MET A 563 -19.88 -15.91 -42.14
CA MET A 563 -19.70 -17.36 -42.05
C MET A 563 -18.75 -17.73 -40.91
N GLN A 564 -17.62 -17.04 -40.76
CA GLN A 564 -16.68 -17.28 -39.66
C GLN A 564 -17.28 -16.97 -38.29
N ILE A 565 -18.05 -15.89 -38.18
CA ILE A 565 -18.80 -15.57 -36.95
C ILE A 565 -19.79 -16.70 -36.63
N GLY A 566 -20.53 -17.19 -37.63
CA GLY A 566 -21.45 -18.32 -37.47
C GLY A 566 -20.78 -19.61 -37.01
N GLU A 567 -19.58 -19.93 -37.49
CA GLU A 567 -18.80 -21.09 -37.04
C GLU A 567 -18.41 -20.99 -35.56
N VAL A 568 -17.97 -19.80 -35.12
CA VAL A 568 -17.61 -19.57 -33.71
C VAL A 568 -18.85 -19.63 -32.81
N VAL A 569 -19.96 -19.03 -33.24
CA VAL A 569 -21.24 -19.07 -32.54
C VAL A 569 -21.77 -20.50 -32.42
N GLN A 570 -21.64 -21.30 -33.47
CA GLN A 570 -22.03 -22.71 -33.44
C GLN A 570 -21.22 -23.53 -32.42
N LEU A 571 -19.94 -23.22 -32.27
CA LEU A 571 -19.06 -23.86 -31.29
C LEU A 571 -19.47 -23.50 -29.85
N LEU A 572 -19.72 -22.21 -29.59
CA LEU A 572 -20.19 -21.73 -28.29
C LEU A 572 -21.56 -22.33 -27.93
N ALA A 573 -22.48 -22.37 -28.89
CA ALA A 573 -23.80 -22.98 -28.74
C ALA A 573 -23.69 -24.50 -28.47
N SER A 574 -22.84 -25.21 -29.22
CA SER A 574 -22.62 -26.64 -29.01
C SER A 574 -22.05 -26.95 -27.62
N TRP A 575 -21.15 -26.10 -27.10
CA TRP A 575 -20.64 -26.24 -25.73
C TRP A 575 -21.72 -25.95 -24.70
N ALA A 576 -22.56 -24.94 -24.95
CA ALA A 576 -23.67 -24.56 -24.09
C ALA A 576 -24.81 -25.59 -24.07
N GLY A 577 -24.86 -26.49 -25.06
CA GLY A 577 -25.96 -27.46 -25.25
C GLY A 577 -27.14 -26.89 -26.03
N ILE A 578 -26.91 -25.83 -26.82
CA ILE A 578 -27.90 -25.17 -27.68
C ILE A 578 -27.66 -25.61 -29.12
N GLU A 579 -28.73 -25.96 -29.85
CA GLU A 579 -28.62 -26.26 -31.27
C GLU A 579 -28.53 -24.97 -32.10
N ALA A 580 -27.41 -24.78 -32.79
CA ALA A 580 -27.20 -23.68 -33.73
C ALA A 580 -27.08 -24.22 -35.17
N SER A 581 -28.03 -23.82 -36.02
CA SER A 581 -28.08 -24.22 -37.43
C SER A 581 -28.87 -23.19 -38.24
N GLY A 582 -28.84 -23.26 -39.58
CA GLY A 582 -29.62 -22.35 -40.43
C GLY A 582 -31.14 -22.47 -40.27
N ASN A 583 -31.62 -23.56 -39.66
CA ASN A 583 -33.06 -23.83 -39.45
C ASN A 583 -33.44 -23.89 -37.97
N SER A 584 -32.50 -23.62 -37.05
CA SER A 584 -32.79 -23.63 -35.61
C SER A 584 -33.72 -22.46 -35.25
N GLU A 585 -34.60 -22.71 -34.29
CA GLU A 585 -35.53 -21.71 -33.75
C GLU A 585 -34.87 -20.84 -32.66
N VAL A 586 -33.77 -21.32 -32.04
CA VAL A 586 -33.10 -20.65 -30.92
C VAL A 586 -31.88 -19.85 -31.35
N ILE A 587 -30.98 -20.44 -32.16
CA ILE A 587 -29.82 -19.73 -32.74
C ILE A 587 -29.77 -20.04 -34.23
N ARG A 588 -30.25 -19.09 -35.03
CA ARG A 588 -30.27 -19.23 -36.50
C ARG A 588 -28.99 -18.65 -37.08
N LEU A 589 -28.23 -19.45 -37.81
CA LEU A 589 -27.04 -18.97 -38.51
C LEU A 589 -27.44 -18.29 -39.84
N ASN A 590 -27.04 -17.04 -40.04
CA ASN A 590 -27.40 -16.24 -41.21
C ASN A 590 -26.17 -15.57 -41.83
N ALA A 591 -25.66 -16.13 -42.93
CA ALA A 591 -24.49 -15.58 -43.63
C ALA A 591 -24.78 -14.31 -44.47
N ARG A 592 -26.04 -13.88 -44.57
CA ARG A 592 -26.46 -12.80 -45.48
C ARG A 592 -26.72 -11.47 -44.77
N ASP A 593 -27.17 -11.51 -43.53
CA ASP A 593 -27.63 -10.32 -42.80
C ASP A 593 -27.11 -10.29 -41.36
N GLY A 594 -27.17 -9.11 -40.74
CA GLY A 594 -26.73 -8.89 -39.36
C GLY A 594 -25.27 -9.26 -39.11
N LEU A 595 -25.01 -9.83 -37.92
CA LEU A 595 -23.68 -10.25 -37.48
C LEU A 595 -23.27 -11.63 -37.98
N GLY A 596 -24.14 -12.39 -38.65
CA GLY A 596 -23.86 -13.80 -39.00
C GLY A 596 -24.77 -14.81 -38.30
N TYR A 597 -25.57 -14.36 -37.32
CA TYR A 597 -26.54 -15.15 -36.58
C TYR A 597 -27.72 -14.28 -36.14
N GLU A 598 -28.81 -14.92 -35.75
CA GLU A 598 -30.02 -14.33 -35.16
C GLU A 598 -30.43 -15.17 -33.95
N LEU A 599 -30.86 -14.50 -32.88
CA LEU A 599 -31.31 -15.14 -31.64
C LEU A 599 -32.84 -15.21 -31.57
N GLY A 600 -33.35 -16.40 -31.26
CA GLY A 600 -34.74 -16.66 -30.87
C GLY A 600 -34.86 -16.93 -29.37
N PRO A 601 -36.09 -16.99 -28.83
CA PRO A 601 -36.33 -17.23 -27.41
C PRO A 601 -35.82 -18.61 -26.99
N LEU A 602 -35.20 -18.68 -25.82
CA LEU A 602 -34.72 -19.94 -25.25
C LEU A 602 -35.88 -20.64 -24.52
N GLU A 603 -36.52 -21.60 -25.18
CA GLU A 603 -37.69 -22.32 -24.61
C GLU A 603 -37.29 -23.42 -23.61
N GLY A 604 -38.09 -23.59 -22.55
CA GLY A 604 -37.94 -24.66 -21.54
C GLY A 604 -37.21 -24.22 -20.27
N ALA A 605 -36.55 -25.17 -19.59
CA ALA A 605 -35.71 -24.92 -18.41
C ALA A 605 -34.21 -25.03 -18.78
N PRO A 606 -33.64 -23.99 -19.43
CA PRO A 606 -32.27 -24.05 -19.94
C PRO A 606 -31.25 -24.12 -18.82
N SER A 607 -30.13 -24.82 -19.07
CA SER A 607 -29.00 -24.87 -18.15
C SER A 607 -28.40 -23.46 -17.91
N ARG A 608 -27.79 -23.22 -16.74
CA ARG A 608 -27.14 -21.93 -16.42
C ARG A 608 -26.10 -21.53 -17.48
N ARG A 609 -25.34 -22.50 -17.97
CA ARG A 609 -24.40 -22.33 -19.08
C ARG A 609 -25.08 -21.89 -20.39
N ALA A 610 -26.22 -22.48 -20.73
CA ALA A 610 -27.01 -22.07 -21.90
C ALA A 610 -27.55 -20.65 -21.75
N GLN A 611 -27.99 -20.27 -20.54
CA GLN A 611 -28.47 -18.92 -20.26
C GLN A 611 -27.35 -17.88 -20.44
N LEU A 612 -26.16 -18.14 -19.90
CA LEU A 612 -25.03 -17.21 -19.97
C LEU A 612 -24.46 -17.07 -21.38
N VAL A 613 -24.35 -18.17 -22.15
CA VAL A 613 -23.88 -18.10 -23.54
C VAL A 613 -24.90 -17.41 -24.44
N TRP A 614 -26.20 -17.69 -24.25
CA TRP A 614 -27.26 -16.99 -24.99
C TRP A 614 -27.26 -15.49 -24.68
N GLN A 615 -27.14 -15.12 -23.40
CA GLN A 615 -27.10 -13.73 -22.97
C GLN A 615 -25.81 -13.00 -23.42
N LEU A 616 -24.68 -13.69 -23.49
CA LEU A 616 -23.44 -13.16 -24.09
C LEU A 616 -23.65 -12.81 -25.57
N LEU A 617 -24.26 -13.71 -26.35
CA LEU A 617 -24.55 -13.48 -27.77
C LEU A 617 -25.57 -12.35 -27.95
N ALA A 618 -26.62 -12.29 -27.12
CA ALA A 618 -27.58 -11.20 -27.13
C ALA A 618 -26.91 -9.86 -26.87
N GLY A 619 -26.00 -9.81 -25.88
CA GLY A 619 -25.22 -8.62 -25.57
C GLY A 619 -24.34 -8.15 -26.74
N LEU A 620 -23.81 -9.07 -27.56
CA LEU A 620 -23.04 -8.72 -28.77
C LEU A 620 -23.92 -8.13 -29.89
N GLU A 621 -25.18 -8.54 -29.99
CA GLU A 621 -26.17 -7.90 -30.88
C GLU A 621 -26.65 -6.54 -30.35
N GLY A 622 -26.42 -6.23 -29.07
CA GLY A 622 -26.95 -5.05 -28.38
C GLY A 622 -28.34 -5.28 -27.75
N ASN A 623 -28.76 -6.53 -27.62
CA ASN A 623 -30.01 -6.96 -27.00
C ASN A 623 -29.74 -7.54 -25.61
N ILE A 624 -30.71 -7.42 -24.70
CA ILE A 624 -30.63 -8.02 -23.35
C ILE A 624 -32.01 -8.57 -23.04
N ASP A 625 -32.10 -9.85 -22.67
CA ASP A 625 -33.35 -10.41 -22.15
C ASP A 625 -33.44 -10.11 -20.65
N PRO A 626 -34.51 -9.43 -20.18
CA PRO A 626 -34.69 -9.09 -18.77
C PRO A 626 -35.06 -10.27 -17.86
N VAL A 627 -35.44 -11.42 -18.43
CA VAL A 627 -35.78 -12.64 -17.68
C VAL A 627 -34.53 -13.48 -17.38
N MET A 628 -33.44 -13.22 -18.10
CA MET A 628 -32.18 -13.95 -18.01
C MET A 628 -31.17 -13.19 -17.12
N PRO A 629 -30.19 -13.88 -16.51
CA PRO A 629 -29.21 -13.23 -15.63
C PRO A 629 -28.47 -12.11 -16.38
N SER A 630 -28.77 -10.86 -16.03
CA SER A 630 -28.06 -9.66 -16.48
C SER A 630 -27.06 -9.17 -15.42
N ASP A 631 -26.74 -10.06 -14.47
CA ASP A 631 -25.85 -9.77 -13.36
C ASP A 631 -24.53 -9.19 -13.86
N ILE A 632 -24.00 -8.22 -13.13
CA ILE A 632 -22.72 -7.54 -13.39
C ILE A 632 -21.56 -8.56 -13.52
N SER A 633 -21.76 -9.78 -13.01
CA SER A 633 -20.85 -10.92 -13.04
C SER A 633 -20.99 -11.88 -14.23
N LEU A 634 -21.85 -11.66 -15.23
CA LEU A 634 -22.02 -12.60 -16.37
C LEU A 634 -20.68 -12.98 -17.02
N LEU A 635 -19.85 -11.97 -17.28
CA LEU A 635 -18.53 -12.16 -17.88
C LEU A 635 -17.57 -12.80 -16.86
N GLY A 636 -17.72 -12.48 -15.58
CA GLY A 636 -16.94 -13.06 -14.48
C GLY A 636 -17.21 -14.57 -14.27
N GLU A 637 -18.46 -15.01 -14.41
CA GLU A 637 -18.84 -16.43 -14.35
C GLU A 637 -18.30 -17.22 -15.55
N LEU A 638 -18.40 -16.65 -16.76
CA LEU A 638 -17.85 -17.27 -17.96
C LEU A 638 -16.31 -17.30 -17.97
N VAL A 639 -15.64 -16.32 -17.36
CA VAL A 639 -14.18 -16.29 -17.19
C VAL A 639 -13.72 -17.20 -16.03
N GLY A 640 -14.59 -17.45 -15.05
CA GLY A 640 -14.24 -18.11 -13.79
C GLY A 640 -13.55 -17.19 -12.78
N SER A 641 -13.73 -15.87 -12.89
CA SER A 641 -13.32 -14.90 -11.86
C SER A 641 -14.40 -14.64 -10.81
N HIS A 642 -15.61 -15.16 -11.03
CA HIS A 642 -16.73 -15.10 -10.10
C HIS A 642 -17.55 -16.40 -10.20
N GLY A 643 -18.11 -16.86 -9.07
CA GLY A 643 -18.90 -18.09 -8.99
C GLY A 643 -18.06 -19.36 -8.75
N ASP A 644 -18.59 -20.28 -7.92
CA ASP A 644 -17.93 -21.55 -7.55
C ASP A 644 -18.20 -22.69 -8.55
N ASP A 645 -19.00 -22.43 -9.59
CA ASP A 645 -19.42 -23.43 -10.57
C ASP A 645 -18.43 -23.55 -11.73
N THR A 646 -17.55 -24.56 -11.65
CA THR A 646 -16.55 -24.83 -12.70
C THR A 646 -17.17 -25.29 -14.02
N ASP A 647 -18.43 -25.74 -14.04
CA ASP A 647 -19.10 -26.24 -15.26
C ASP A 647 -19.55 -25.09 -16.18
N VAL A 648 -19.55 -23.87 -15.66
CA VAL A 648 -19.95 -22.63 -16.35
C VAL A 648 -18.75 -21.84 -16.90
N ARG A 649 -17.53 -22.13 -16.41
CA ARG A 649 -16.30 -21.48 -16.89
C ARG A 649 -15.96 -21.92 -18.31
N LEU A 650 -15.70 -20.96 -19.20
CA LEU A 650 -15.24 -21.22 -20.56
C LEU A 650 -13.87 -21.90 -20.55
N PRO A 651 -13.70 -23.04 -21.25
CA PRO A 651 -12.38 -23.57 -21.56
C PRO A 651 -11.54 -22.53 -22.33
N ASP A 652 -10.23 -22.51 -22.08
CA ASP A 652 -9.31 -21.51 -22.65
C ASP A 652 -9.42 -21.40 -24.19
N GLY A 653 -9.62 -22.51 -24.89
CA GLY A 653 -9.83 -22.52 -26.35
C GLY A 653 -11.13 -21.81 -26.79
N LEU A 654 -12.21 -21.93 -26.02
CA LEU A 654 -13.45 -21.19 -26.28
C LEU A 654 -13.32 -19.72 -25.85
N PHE A 655 -12.62 -19.46 -24.75
CA PHE A 655 -12.37 -18.12 -24.25
C PHE A 655 -11.63 -17.25 -25.28
N VAL A 656 -10.53 -17.77 -25.86
CA VAL A 656 -9.80 -17.06 -26.94
C VAL A 656 -10.70 -16.84 -28.17
N ARG A 657 -11.58 -17.79 -28.49
CA ARG A 657 -12.52 -17.66 -29.61
C ARG A 657 -13.60 -16.59 -29.36
N VAL A 658 -13.93 -16.25 -28.11
CA VAL A 658 -14.79 -15.09 -27.81
C VAL A 658 -14.09 -13.78 -28.16
N PHE A 659 -12.79 -13.64 -27.87
CA PHE A 659 -12.02 -12.47 -28.33
C PHE A 659 -11.91 -12.43 -29.85
N TRP A 660 -11.74 -13.59 -30.49
CA TRP A 660 -11.75 -13.65 -31.96
C TRP A 660 -13.11 -13.26 -32.55
N LEU A 661 -14.21 -13.73 -31.95
CA LEU A 661 -15.57 -13.37 -32.33
C LEU A 661 -15.80 -11.85 -32.24
N THR A 662 -15.39 -11.23 -31.13
CA THR A 662 -15.50 -9.77 -30.99
C THR A 662 -14.66 -9.03 -32.03
N ARG A 663 -13.45 -9.52 -32.36
CA ARG A 663 -12.62 -8.93 -33.42
C ARG A 663 -13.29 -9.05 -34.79
N LEU A 664 -13.82 -10.22 -35.16
CA LEU A 664 -14.54 -10.42 -36.43
C LEU A 664 -15.76 -9.50 -36.55
N ILE A 665 -16.54 -9.35 -35.48
CA ILE A 665 -17.72 -8.46 -35.43
C ILE A 665 -17.31 -7.01 -35.67
N ARG A 666 -16.22 -6.55 -35.03
CA ARG A 666 -15.72 -5.18 -35.22
C ARG A 666 -15.26 -4.93 -36.66
N VAL A 667 -14.47 -5.84 -37.23
CA VAL A 667 -14.01 -5.74 -38.63
C VAL A 667 -15.19 -5.77 -39.61
N LEU A 668 -16.22 -6.57 -39.34
CA LEU A 668 -17.45 -6.58 -40.14
C LEU A 668 -18.18 -5.23 -40.08
N ARG A 669 -18.33 -4.64 -38.89
CA ARG A 669 -18.98 -3.32 -38.73
C ARG A 669 -18.17 -2.21 -39.39
N ASP A 670 -16.87 -2.16 -39.16
CA ASP A 670 -15.98 -1.16 -39.77
C ASP A 670 -16.03 -1.22 -41.31
N GLY A 671 -16.15 -2.43 -41.89
CA GLY A 671 -16.32 -2.63 -43.32
C GLY A 671 -17.69 -2.20 -43.86
N LEU A 672 -18.77 -2.47 -43.13
CA LEU A 672 -20.14 -2.06 -43.50
C LEU A 672 -20.32 -0.54 -43.43
N ASP A 673 -19.73 0.10 -42.42
CA ASP A 673 -19.76 1.57 -42.28
C ASP A 673 -19.00 2.26 -43.43
N ALA A 674 -17.88 1.69 -43.88
CA ALA A 674 -17.12 2.19 -45.02
C ALA A 674 -17.85 2.03 -46.38
N GLU A 675 -18.66 0.98 -46.55
CA GLU A 675 -19.52 0.80 -47.74
C GLU A 675 -20.77 1.71 -47.72
N GLY A 676 -21.23 2.13 -46.54
CA GLY A 676 -22.39 3.01 -46.36
C GLY A 676 -22.12 4.50 -46.60
N ASP A 677 -20.86 4.93 -46.50
CA ASP A 677 -20.39 6.31 -46.75
C ASP A 677 -19.92 6.56 -48.21
N SER A 678 -20.09 5.57 -49.11
CA SER A 678 -19.68 5.62 -50.53
C SER A 678 -20.78 5.98 -51.52
#